data_AF-A0A1R1AEI9-F1
#
_entry.id   AF-A0A1R1AEI9-F1
#
_cell.length_a   1.000
_cell.length_b   1.000
_cell.length_c   1.000
_cell.angle_alpha   90.00
_cell.angle_beta   90.00
_cell.angle_gamma   90.00
#
_symmetry.space_group_name_H-M   'P 1'
#
loop_
_entity.id
_entity.type
_entity.pdbx_description
1 polymer ?
#
loop_
_entity_poly.entity_id
_entity_poly.type
_entity_poly.pdbx_seq_one_letter_code
_entity_poly.pdbx_strand_id
1 'polypeptide(L)'
;MGMTLLSIIAICLGFWLYPNLNHFQTPPYKTEKPLTYLSKASAGPDGSMIVIGDSRQEIIRIGSKGSIEEVIRQDDATIRHDFTDIAVAADGTIYVLDTILDGYGLYVREERIVRYAIGDTKGTVLFTFEGSGTNKRVGLIKGLQVVKEDIYFYINEETNVQLNRLSAAGGKAEELLTFKLPADRYLSEIVGYAPDQIYYSTKRGAIFRVNAGGESELSYPLEGMDRTRKNFPEGLLLHENGKLYFIDRLVNAVTSMNAKDSSNLRTVIDEASLKTIAPHAESLDIMDLTMNAAGQMELALGDSIVSMDEAGSNTSVLAKLTYDRGSAVQGWMTWLAAALMLVILVIIIRLFYVHVLNRRISLFFKQVFAIVPILIIAMIMLSNFIYDSFSSKMEDEMQKQLSLLARNGQNMINGDQLNRLTSPNDYMSKDYESIRSKMNFLFESEDPANRKGLYSTLYRYENGEIFIIMDDDDGVNMYKPFPKNELNRLVVEKGEVVTDRWEDATGKWLYAIGPIYDSTNKIVGVYETGRDLNVLYQSNQTIYKSIMRNIGLISLVLIVLVLAVTYYLLSSLRKLRKSVMEMANGNWDVKVNIRSQDEVGDLGEQFNRMALHIRTYIKDITSFSEASHRFVPQQIFKYLGKKGITDIHLGDQVQQNMTVMVANIRSFHHLSKQLTPKQNFDFMNTFLKRFSPFVRTEEGLISKYLGAGFMALFPSRNEDALRAAVAIRRELVSYNESLKASGFAPVDLGMAIHKGPLMLGIVGEEQRMEGNVISDDVNITATLERMSDTMGASILVTRTFYEQLRSPERFRFRLLGRVRIDGKDDPIELIDVYEGDSDTERALKDRTKPLFEKGIMLCQEGRFFDARETFIEVIKINRFDKAAKLYFYLCDEYYQKGSTEGWNGTLAV
;
A
#
# COMPACT_ATOMS: atom_id res chain seq x y z
N MET A 1 -8.68 -13.52 -8.91
CA MET A 1 -8.01 -14.54 -9.73
C MET A 1 -6.96 -13.93 -10.67
N GLY A 2 -7.30 -12.93 -11.49
CA GLY A 2 -6.32 -12.29 -12.40
C GLY A 2 -5.14 -11.58 -11.70
N MET A 3 -5.39 -10.80 -10.65
CA MET A 3 -4.33 -10.05 -9.94
C MET A 3 -3.35 -10.97 -9.19
N THR A 4 -3.86 -11.98 -8.50
CA THR A 4 -3.06 -13.00 -7.79
C THR A 4 -2.19 -13.81 -8.76
N LEU A 5 -2.72 -14.15 -9.94
CA LEU A 5 -1.96 -14.84 -10.97
C LEU A 5 -0.82 -13.97 -11.52
N LEU A 6 -1.10 -12.69 -11.82
CA LEU A 6 -0.07 -11.74 -12.26
C LEU A 6 1.02 -11.51 -11.21
N SER A 7 0.65 -11.45 -9.92
CA SER A 7 1.63 -11.35 -8.83
C SER A 7 2.50 -12.61 -8.72
N ILE A 8 1.93 -13.82 -8.87
CA ILE A 8 2.71 -15.06 -8.89
C ILE A 8 3.66 -15.07 -10.10
N ILE A 9 3.18 -14.68 -11.29
CA ILE A 9 4.02 -14.59 -12.49
C ILE A 9 5.16 -13.59 -12.28
N ALA A 10 4.90 -12.42 -11.67
CA ALA A 10 5.93 -11.44 -11.34
C ALA A 10 6.98 -11.99 -10.35
N ILE A 11 6.54 -12.74 -9.32
CA ILE A 11 7.44 -13.39 -8.36
C ILE A 11 8.29 -14.47 -9.05
N CYS A 12 7.68 -15.31 -9.90
CA CYS A 12 8.40 -16.33 -10.67
C CYS A 12 9.41 -15.70 -11.64
N LEU A 13 9.02 -14.62 -12.34
CA LEU A 13 9.93 -13.84 -13.18
C LEU A 13 11.08 -13.25 -12.36
N GLY A 14 10.81 -12.71 -11.18
CA GLY A 14 11.85 -12.21 -10.27
C GLY A 14 12.83 -13.29 -9.82
N PHE A 15 12.32 -14.46 -9.42
CA PHE A 15 13.15 -15.63 -9.06
C PHE A 15 14.00 -16.14 -10.21
N TRP A 16 13.49 -16.08 -11.45
CA TRP A 16 14.25 -16.44 -12.64
C TRP A 16 15.26 -15.36 -13.05
N LEU A 17 14.92 -14.08 -12.90
CA LEU A 17 15.80 -12.95 -13.21
C LEU A 17 16.99 -12.85 -12.24
N TYR A 18 16.79 -13.16 -10.96
CA TYR A 18 17.84 -13.04 -9.92
C TYR A 18 19.16 -13.77 -10.26
N PRO A 19 19.16 -15.08 -10.57
CA PRO A 19 20.40 -15.78 -10.95
C PRO A 19 20.96 -15.31 -12.31
N ASN A 20 20.17 -14.61 -13.12
CA ASN A 20 20.55 -14.12 -14.45
C ASN A 20 20.89 -12.62 -14.47
N LEU A 21 21.05 -11.99 -13.30
CA LEU A 21 21.31 -10.55 -13.19
C LEU A 21 22.59 -10.10 -13.93
N ASN A 22 23.58 -10.99 -14.08
CA ASN A 22 24.83 -10.69 -14.77
C ASN A 22 24.61 -10.33 -16.25
N HIS A 23 23.54 -10.81 -16.88
CA HIS A 23 23.19 -10.45 -18.26
C HIS A 23 22.65 -9.01 -18.41
N PHE A 24 22.41 -8.28 -17.32
CA PHE A 24 22.13 -6.83 -17.40
C PHE A 24 23.39 -5.98 -17.54
N GLN A 25 24.57 -6.53 -17.24
CA GLN A 25 25.84 -5.81 -17.37
C GLN A 25 26.17 -5.52 -18.84
N THR A 26 25.67 -6.36 -19.76
CA THR A 26 25.86 -6.20 -21.20
C THR A 26 24.48 -6.05 -21.88
N PRO A 27 24.22 -4.91 -22.55
CA PRO A 27 22.99 -4.77 -23.31
C PRO A 27 22.88 -5.87 -24.38
N PRO A 28 21.67 -6.42 -24.65
CA PRO A 28 21.50 -7.61 -25.47
C PRO A 28 21.77 -7.35 -26.97
N TYR A 29 21.88 -6.09 -27.36
CA TYR A 29 22.27 -5.66 -28.70
C TYR A 29 23.80 -5.56 -28.88
N LYS A 30 24.60 -5.59 -27.80
CA LYS A 30 26.05 -5.68 -27.91
C LYS A 30 26.43 -7.14 -28.17
N THR A 31 26.79 -7.43 -29.42
CA THR A 31 27.23 -8.78 -29.85
C THR A 31 28.73 -9.01 -29.70
N GLU A 32 29.47 -7.97 -29.35
CA GLU A 32 30.93 -7.97 -29.25
C GLU A 32 31.39 -7.40 -27.90
N LYS A 33 32.47 -7.96 -27.35
CA LYS A 33 33.23 -7.46 -26.20
C LYS A 33 34.64 -7.10 -26.68
N PRO A 34 35.12 -5.84 -26.49
CA PRO A 34 36.51 -5.52 -26.77
C PRO A 34 37.43 -6.29 -25.80
N LEU A 35 38.59 -6.71 -26.28
CA LEU A 35 39.68 -7.12 -25.41
C LEU A 35 40.30 -5.86 -24.81
N THR A 36 40.48 -5.85 -23.50
CA THR A 36 40.98 -4.66 -22.79
C THR A 36 41.92 -5.07 -21.66
N TYR A 37 43.07 -4.41 -21.61
CA TYR A 37 44.06 -4.52 -20.54
C TYR A 37 44.54 -5.96 -20.30
N LEU A 38 44.93 -6.64 -21.38
CA LEU A 38 45.47 -8.01 -21.30
C LEU A 38 46.84 -8.00 -20.61
N SER A 39 47.09 -9.01 -19.77
CA SER A 39 48.37 -9.15 -19.06
C SER A 39 49.11 -10.45 -19.36
N LYS A 40 48.38 -11.53 -19.62
CA LYS A 40 48.92 -12.87 -19.87
C LYS A 40 48.08 -13.63 -20.87
N ALA A 41 48.71 -14.52 -21.64
CA ALA A 41 48.04 -15.39 -22.58
C ALA A 41 48.64 -16.80 -22.60
N SER A 42 47.78 -17.80 -22.76
CA SER A 42 48.17 -19.19 -22.90
C SER A 42 47.32 -19.87 -23.96
N ALA A 43 47.96 -20.62 -24.85
CA ALA A 43 47.26 -21.34 -25.91
C ALA A 43 46.68 -22.65 -25.41
N GLY A 44 45.43 -22.93 -25.78
CA GLY A 44 44.74 -24.18 -25.50
C GLY A 44 45.01 -25.26 -26.55
N PRO A 45 44.70 -26.54 -26.23
CA PRO A 45 45.00 -27.69 -27.09
C PRO A 45 44.14 -27.76 -28.38
N ASP A 46 42.97 -27.11 -28.39
CA ASP A 46 41.97 -27.10 -29.46
C ASP A 46 42.02 -25.82 -30.33
N GLY A 47 43.07 -25.02 -30.17
CA GLY A 47 43.17 -23.69 -30.78
C GLY A 47 42.36 -22.61 -30.05
N SER A 48 41.84 -22.90 -28.85
CA SER A 48 41.37 -21.87 -27.94
C SER A 48 42.52 -21.03 -27.40
N MET A 49 42.23 -19.81 -26.95
CA MET A 49 43.15 -18.91 -26.28
C MET A 49 42.61 -18.55 -24.91
N ILE A 50 43.44 -18.68 -23.89
CA ILE A 50 43.09 -18.30 -22.53
C ILE A 50 43.89 -17.04 -22.21
N VAL A 51 43.20 -15.96 -21.84
CA VAL A 51 43.83 -14.69 -21.51
C VAL A 51 43.43 -14.20 -20.15
N ILE A 52 44.36 -13.53 -19.47
CA ILE A 52 44.05 -12.68 -18.32
C ILE A 52 43.83 -11.27 -18.84
N GLY A 53 42.69 -10.67 -18.51
CA GLY A 53 42.30 -9.32 -18.95
C GLY A 53 41.63 -8.49 -17.86
N ASP A 54 41.10 -7.33 -18.24
CA ASP A 54 40.41 -6.39 -17.33
C ASP A 54 41.26 -6.06 -16.09
N SER A 55 42.54 -5.72 -16.31
CA SER A 55 43.50 -5.40 -15.23
C SER A 55 43.76 -6.55 -14.24
N ARG A 56 43.97 -7.77 -14.73
CA ARG A 56 44.15 -9.01 -13.93
C ARG A 56 42.92 -9.48 -13.16
N GLN A 57 41.74 -8.92 -13.42
CA GLN A 57 40.52 -9.25 -12.68
C GLN A 57 39.67 -10.35 -13.32
N GLU A 58 39.96 -10.74 -14.57
CA GLU A 58 39.24 -11.82 -15.23
C GLU A 58 40.14 -12.73 -16.06
N ILE A 59 39.71 -13.97 -16.20
CA ILE A 59 40.25 -14.92 -17.18
C ILE A 59 39.17 -15.17 -18.23
N ILE A 60 39.54 -15.10 -19.51
CA ILE A 60 38.63 -15.37 -20.62
C ILE A 60 39.17 -16.55 -21.42
N ARG A 61 38.35 -17.58 -21.61
CA ARG A 61 38.56 -18.63 -22.62
C ARG A 61 37.90 -18.18 -23.92
N ILE A 62 38.70 -18.07 -24.95
CA ILE A 62 38.33 -17.64 -26.28
C ILE A 62 38.41 -18.86 -27.18
N GLY A 63 37.29 -19.24 -27.80
CA GLY A 63 37.28 -20.33 -28.78
C GLY A 63 38.08 -19.98 -30.04
N SER A 64 38.43 -20.98 -30.84
CA SER A 64 39.24 -20.84 -32.07
C SER A 64 38.68 -19.87 -33.13
N LYS A 65 37.42 -19.44 -33.00
CA LYS A 65 36.76 -18.47 -33.89
C LYS A 65 36.60 -17.08 -33.25
N GLY A 66 37.23 -16.82 -32.11
CA GLY A 66 37.12 -15.54 -31.40
C GLY A 66 35.80 -15.37 -30.63
N SER A 67 35.11 -16.47 -30.27
CA SER A 67 33.92 -16.43 -29.42
C SER A 67 34.28 -16.61 -27.95
N ILE A 68 33.61 -15.91 -27.05
CA ILE A 68 33.74 -16.11 -25.60
C ILE A 68 33.09 -17.45 -25.25
N GLU A 69 33.88 -18.38 -24.72
CA GLU A 69 33.39 -19.67 -24.23
C GLU A 69 33.20 -19.67 -22.71
N GLU A 70 34.12 -19.04 -21.99
CA GLU A 70 34.12 -19.01 -20.53
C GLU A 70 34.72 -17.70 -20.02
N VAL A 71 34.15 -17.14 -18.96
CA VAL A 71 34.70 -15.98 -18.24
C VAL A 71 34.72 -16.30 -16.76
N ILE A 72 35.91 -16.22 -16.16
CA ILE A 72 36.13 -16.51 -14.74
C ILE A 72 36.50 -15.19 -14.04
N ARG A 73 35.79 -14.90 -12.95
CA ARG A 73 35.99 -13.72 -12.08
C ARG A 73 35.80 -14.16 -10.62
N GLN A 74 36.52 -13.53 -9.70
CA GLN A 74 36.31 -13.77 -8.27
C GLN A 74 35.12 -12.96 -7.74
N ASP A 75 34.31 -13.59 -6.88
CA ASP A 75 33.07 -12.99 -6.31
C ASP A 75 33.31 -12.23 -4.99
N ASP A 76 34.54 -12.20 -4.46
CA ASP A 76 34.82 -11.54 -3.18
C ASP A 76 35.09 -10.04 -3.37
N ALA A 77 34.13 -9.23 -2.94
CA ALA A 77 34.22 -7.77 -3.01
C ALA A 77 35.10 -7.13 -1.91
N THR A 78 35.67 -7.92 -0.99
CA THR A 78 36.39 -7.39 0.19
C THR A 78 37.91 -7.52 0.09
N ILE A 79 38.40 -8.32 -0.86
CA ILE A 79 39.82 -8.61 -1.04
C ILE A 79 40.14 -8.46 -2.54
N ARG A 80 41.30 -7.87 -2.87
CA ARG A 80 41.75 -7.75 -4.26
C ARG A 80 42.46 -9.04 -4.67
N HIS A 81 41.95 -9.66 -5.73
CA HIS A 81 42.52 -10.83 -6.40
C HIS A 81 43.14 -10.38 -7.71
N ASP A 82 44.42 -10.70 -7.92
CA ASP A 82 45.12 -10.44 -9.18
C ASP A 82 45.54 -11.79 -9.78
N PHE A 83 44.98 -12.14 -10.93
CA PHE A 83 45.48 -13.26 -11.72
C PHE A 83 46.80 -12.85 -12.38
N THR A 84 47.92 -13.41 -11.92
CA THR A 84 49.27 -12.94 -12.31
C THR A 84 49.97 -13.85 -13.32
N ASP A 85 49.60 -15.13 -13.39
CA ASP A 85 50.16 -16.09 -14.34
C ASP A 85 49.13 -17.17 -14.70
N ILE A 86 49.24 -17.74 -15.90
CA ILE A 86 48.33 -18.79 -16.40
C ILE A 86 49.07 -19.88 -17.18
N ALA A 87 48.64 -21.12 -16.98
CA ALA A 87 49.08 -22.27 -17.75
C ALA A 87 47.89 -23.18 -18.07
N VAL A 88 47.89 -23.78 -19.25
CA VAL A 88 46.80 -24.64 -19.73
C VAL A 88 47.34 -26.04 -19.98
N ALA A 89 46.66 -27.05 -19.44
CA ALA A 89 47.00 -28.45 -19.66
C ALA A 89 46.50 -28.95 -21.03
N ALA A 90 47.03 -30.09 -21.47
CA ALA A 90 46.65 -30.73 -22.74
C ALA A 90 45.17 -31.16 -22.80
N ASP A 91 44.50 -31.30 -21.65
CA ASP A 91 43.07 -31.60 -21.56
C ASP A 91 42.17 -30.34 -21.56
N GLY A 92 42.78 -29.14 -21.64
CA GLY A 92 42.10 -27.85 -21.61
C GLY A 92 41.84 -27.28 -20.21
N THR A 93 42.27 -27.97 -19.14
CA THR A 93 42.19 -27.47 -17.76
C THR A 93 43.08 -26.24 -17.57
N ILE A 94 42.54 -25.20 -16.93
CA ILE A 94 43.25 -23.94 -16.67
C ILE A 94 43.86 -23.98 -15.26
N TYR A 95 45.13 -23.62 -15.14
CA TYR A 95 45.82 -23.38 -13.89
C TYR A 95 46.23 -21.92 -13.82
N VAL A 96 45.86 -21.24 -12.73
CA VAL A 96 46.09 -19.81 -12.56
C VAL A 96 46.84 -19.57 -11.26
N LEU A 97 47.79 -18.64 -11.31
CA LEU A 97 48.36 -18.03 -10.12
C LEU A 97 47.48 -16.84 -9.70
N ASP A 98 46.75 -17.02 -8.60
CA ASP A 98 45.92 -15.99 -7.96
C ASP A 98 46.71 -15.34 -6.81
N THR A 99 47.15 -14.10 -7.02
CA THR A 99 47.87 -13.30 -6.02
C THR A 99 46.86 -12.47 -5.24
N ILE A 100 46.72 -12.76 -3.95
CA ILE A 100 45.73 -12.12 -3.08
C ILE A 100 46.42 -11.01 -2.29
N LEU A 101 45.89 -9.79 -2.44
CA LEU A 101 46.41 -8.60 -1.78
C LEU A 101 45.62 -8.29 -0.50
N ASP A 102 46.16 -7.41 0.34
CA ASP A 102 45.43 -6.90 1.49
C ASP A 102 44.22 -6.04 1.09
N GLY A 103 43.40 -5.64 2.07
CA GLY A 103 42.21 -4.81 1.82
C GLY A 103 42.49 -3.42 1.26
N TYR A 104 43.77 -3.06 1.09
CA TYR A 104 44.22 -1.83 0.45
C TYR A 104 44.92 -2.06 -0.89
N GLY A 105 44.97 -3.30 -1.40
CA GLY A 105 45.58 -3.64 -2.68
C GLY A 105 47.07 -3.34 -2.73
N LEU A 106 47.78 -3.42 -1.59
CA LEU A 106 49.19 -3.07 -1.50
C LEU A 106 50.04 -4.29 -1.20
N TYR A 107 49.84 -4.95 -0.06
CA TYR A 107 50.70 -6.06 0.37
C TYR A 107 50.15 -7.42 -0.07
N VAL A 108 51.03 -8.29 -0.55
CA VAL A 108 50.70 -9.69 -0.86
C VAL A 108 50.43 -10.44 0.45
N ARG A 109 49.22 -10.96 0.59
CA ARG A 109 48.82 -11.79 1.74
C ARG A 109 49.11 -13.26 1.51
N GLU A 110 48.79 -13.74 0.32
CA GLU A 110 49.01 -15.13 -0.08
C GLU A 110 48.99 -15.25 -1.60
N GLU A 111 49.61 -16.30 -2.11
CA GLU A 111 49.60 -16.68 -3.52
C GLU A 111 49.04 -18.09 -3.64
N ARG A 112 48.06 -18.28 -4.53
CA ARG A 112 47.36 -19.55 -4.69
C ARG A 112 47.49 -20.06 -6.11
N ILE A 113 47.76 -21.36 -6.26
CA ILE A 113 47.63 -22.04 -7.55
C ILE A 113 46.23 -22.66 -7.58
N VAL A 114 45.39 -22.18 -8.49
CA VAL A 114 43.98 -22.54 -8.60
C VAL A 114 43.73 -23.25 -9.93
N ARG A 115 43.04 -24.39 -9.86
CA ARG A 115 42.63 -25.18 -11.02
C ARG A 115 41.18 -24.89 -11.38
N TYR A 116 40.92 -24.56 -12.63
CA TYR A 116 39.58 -24.43 -13.21
C TYR A 116 39.38 -25.50 -14.28
N ALA A 117 38.52 -26.48 -13.98
CA ALA A 117 38.07 -27.45 -14.97
C ALA A 117 37.16 -26.76 -15.99
N ILE A 118 37.01 -27.35 -17.19
CA ILE A 118 36.14 -26.78 -18.23
C ILE A 118 34.70 -26.64 -17.69
N GLY A 119 34.18 -25.41 -17.66
CA GLY A 119 32.84 -25.09 -17.16
C GLY A 119 32.75 -24.90 -15.64
N ASP A 120 33.86 -24.97 -14.90
CA ASP A 120 33.94 -24.64 -13.48
C ASP A 120 34.47 -23.21 -13.30
N THR A 121 33.58 -22.30 -12.87
CA THR A 121 33.93 -20.91 -12.61
C THR A 121 34.37 -20.62 -11.18
N LYS A 122 34.30 -21.60 -10.26
CA LYS A 122 34.67 -21.41 -8.84
C LYS A 122 36.13 -21.78 -8.57
N GLY A 123 36.63 -22.78 -9.30
CA GLY A 123 38.00 -23.25 -9.18
C GLY A 123 38.25 -24.05 -7.90
N THR A 124 39.35 -24.81 -7.92
CA THR A 124 39.85 -25.61 -6.81
C THR A 124 41.26 -25.14 -6.45
N VAL A 125 41.48 -24.69 -5.21
CA VAL A 125 42.82 -24.31 -4.72
C VAL A 125 43.66 -25.58 -4.54
N LEU A 126 44.81 -25.64 -5.20
CA LEU A 126 45.74 -26.78 -5.14
C LEU A 126 46.94 -26.54 -4.22
N PHE A 127 47.39 -25.28 -4.14
CA PHE A 127 48.52 -24.85 -3.34
C PHE A 127 48.33 -23.42 -2.87
N THR A 128 48.77 -23.13 -1.65
CA THR A 128 48.76 -21.79 -1.05
C THR A 128 50.14 -21.52 -0.47
N PHE A 129 50.71 -20.39 -0.82
CA PHE A 129 51.92 -19.84 -0.24
C PHE A 129 51.56 -18.58 0.55
N GLU A 130 51.80 -18.57 1.86
CA GLU A 130 51.55 -17.39 2.69
C GLU A 130 52.60 -16.32 2.38
N GLY A 131 52.12 -15.11 2.07
CA GLY A 131 53.00 -13.98 1.80
C GLY A 131 53.72 -13.53 3.07
N SER A 132 54.92 -12.96 2.91
CA SER A 132 55.71 -12.39 4.01
C SER A 132 55.06 -11.17 4.68
N GLY A 133 53.98 -10.62 4.09
CA GLY A 133 53.35 -9.37 4.49
C GLY A 133 54.18 -8.11 4.19
N THR A 134 55.36 -8.26 3.57
CA THR A 134 56.27 -7.16 3.23
C THR A 134 56.34 -6.89 1.73
N ASN A 135 56.09 -7.91 0.90
CA ASN A 135 56.07 -7.78 -0.56
C ASN A 135 54.84 -6.98 -0.97
N LYS A 136 55.05 -5.93 -1.77
CA LYS A 136 53.98 -5.10 -2.31
C LYS A 136 53.64 -5.62 -3.70
N ARG A 137 52.37 -5.94 -3.98
CA ARG A 137 51.73 -6.32 -5.28
C ARG A 137 52.39 -7.40 -6.15
N VAL A 138 53.65 -7.71 -5.95
CA VAL A 138 54.47 -8.66 -6.69
C VAL A 138 54.71 -9.86 -5.77
N GLY A 139 54.15 -11.00 -6.19
CA GLY A 139 54.34 -12.27 -5.51
C GLY A 139 55.73 -12.89 -5.72
N LEU A 140 56.05 -13.88 -4.89
CA LEU A 140 57.28 -14.67 -4.95
C LEU A 140 57.16 -15.86 -5.91
N ILE A 141 55.94 -16.30 -6.24
CA ILE A 141 55.73 -17.38 -7.21
C ILE A 141 55.88 -16.83 -8.64
N LYS A 142 56.65 -17.54 -9.47
CA LYS A 142 56.91 -17.18 -10.87
C LYS A 142 56.93 -18.40 -11.78
N GLY A 143 56.71 -18.17 -13.08
CA GLY A 143 56.95 -19.15 -14.13
C GLY A 143 56.05 -20.37 -14.02
N LEU A 144 54.74 -20.17 -13.88
CA LEU A 144 53.77 -21.26 -13.79
C LEU A 144 53.73 -22.03 -15.11
N GLN A 145 53.95 -23.34 -15.06
CA GLN A 145 53.94 -24.23 -16.23
C GLN A 145 53.24 -25.54 -15.92
N VAL A 146 52.64 -26.15 -16.93
CA VAL A 146 51.98 -27.46 -16.79
C VAL A 146 52.55 -28.40 -17.83
N VAL A 147 53.09 -29.52 -17.37
CA VAL A 147 53.66 -30.56 -18.23
C VAL A 147 53.06 -31.89 -17.80
N LYS A 148 52.27 -32.50 -18.70
CA LYS A 148 51.48 -33.71 -18.41
C LYS A 148 50.53 -33.48 -17.24
N GLU A 149 50.72 -34.19 -16.12
CA GLU A 149 49.88 -34.10 -14.91
C GLU A 149 50.58 -33.35 -13.76
N ASP A 150 51.73 -32.74 -14.03
CA ASP A 150 52.54 -32.02 -13.04
C ASP A 150 52.55 -30.52 -13.36
N ILE A 151 52.39 -29.71 -12.30
CA ILE A 151 52.46 -28.26 -12.31
C ILE A 151 53.82 -27.86 -11.77
N TYR A 152 54.55 -27.02 -12.51
CA TYR A 152 55.86 -26.51 -12.15
C TYR A 152 55.77 -25.01 -11.89
N PHE A 153 56.44 -24.55 -10.85
CA PHE A 153 56.53 -23.14 -10.51
C PHE A 153 57.77 -22.87 -9.67
N TYR A 154 58.19 -21.62 -9.63
CA TYR A 154 59.34 -21.17 -8.87
C TYR A 154 58.93 -20.34 -7.67
N ILE A 155 59.57 -20.54 -6.52
CA ILE A 155 59.49 -19.63 -5.39
C ILE A 155 60.83 -18.88 -5.33
N ASN A 156 60.77 -17.55 -5.42
CA ASN A 156 61.96 -16.69 -5.42
C ASN A 156 62.11 -15.98 -4.07
N GLU A 157 63.07 -16.41 -3.25
CA GLU A 157 63.40 -15.78 -1.97
C GLU A 157 64.78 -15.11 -2.05
N GLU A 158 64.78 -13.79 -2.21
CA GLU A 158 65.97 -12.95 -2.37
C GLU A 158 66.88 -13.37 -3.54
N THR A 159 67.88 -14.21 -3.25
CA THR A 159 68.86 -14.74 -4.22
C THR A 159 68.72 -16.24 -4.43
N ASN A 160 67.87 -16.91 -3.64
CA ASN A 160 67.60 -18.34 -3.75
C ASN A 160 66.33 -18.55 -4.57
N VAL A 161 66.43 -19.33 -5.63
CA VAL A 161 65.29 -19.68 -6.48
C VAL A 161 65.04 -21.18 -6.38
N GLN A 162 63.82 -21.56 -6.01
CA GLN A 162 63.42 -22.94 -5.78
C GLN A 162 62.42 -23.39 -6.85
N LEU A 163 62.76 -24.40 -7.63
CA LEU A 163 61.85 -25.09 -8.54
C LEU A 163 61.02 -26.10 -7.76
N ASN A 164 59.70 -25.94 -7.83
CA ASN A 164 58.73 -26.79 -7.16
C ASN A 164 57.86 -27.53 -8.17
N ARG A 165 57.46 -28.75 -7.82
CA ARG A 165 56.52 -29.58 -8.55
C ARG A 165 55.30 -29.88 -7.70
N LEU A 166 54.12 -29.74 -8.28
CA LEU A 166 52.84 -30.03 -7.64
C LEU A 166 52.00 -30.93 -8.56
N SER A 167 51.45 -32.01 -8.03
CA SER A 167 50.53 -32.86 -8.80
C SER A 167 49.23 -32.12 -9.11
N ALA A 168 48.65 -32.34 -10.30
CA ALA A 168 47.33 -31.83 -10.70
C ALA A 168 46.18 -32.27 -9.77
N ALA A 169 46.38 -33.34 -8.98
CA ALA A 169 45.45 -33.77 -7.93
C ALA A 169 45.51 -32.91 -6.65
N GLY A 170 46.48 -31.98 -6.56
CA GLY A 170 46.80 -31.20 -5.37
C GLY A 170 47.71 -31.96 -4.41
N GLY A 171 48.07 -31.31 -3.29
CA GLY A 171 48.90 -31.90 -2.24
C GLY A 171 50.08 -31.01 -1.84
N LYS A 172 51.12 -31.63 -1.29
CA LYS A 172 52.34 -30.92 -0.90
C LYS A 172 53.26 -30.79 -2.11
N ALA A 173 53.72 -29.57 -2.39
CA ALA A 173 54.72 -29.33 -3.41
C ALA A 173 56.05 -30.02 -3.06
N GLU A 174 56.69 -30.62 -4.06
CA GLU A 174 58.01 -31.24 -3.98
C GLU A 174 59.07 -30.31 -4.56
N GLU A 175 60.12 -30.02 -3.78
CA GLU A 175 61.27 -29.25 -4.24
C GLU A 175 62.15 -30.13 -5.15
N LEU A 176 62.40 -29.68 -6.38
CA LEU A 176 63.20 -30.41 -7.37
C LEU A 176 64.63 -29.89 -7.49
N LEU A 177 64.81 -28.56 -7.43
CA LEU A 177 66.10 -27.90 -7.60
C LEU A 177 66.07 -26.55 -6.88
N THR A 178 67.14 -26.26 -6.14
CA THR A 178 67.40 -24.92 -5.60
C THR A 178 68.72 -24.41 -6.17
N PHE A 179 68.71 -23.19 -6.71
CA PHE A 179 69.90 -22.53 -7.23
C PHE A 179 69.99 -21.09 -6.76
N LYS A 180 71.20 -20.52 -6.82
CA LYS A 180 71.46 -19.13 -6.45
C LYS A 180 71.66 -18.26 -7.67
N LEU A 181 71.06 -17.08 -7.63
CA LEU A 181 71.35 -16.03 -8.59
C LEU A 181 72.81 -15.54 -8.40
N PRO A 182 73.52 -15.19 -9.48
CA PRO A 182 74.83 -14.56 -9.39
C PRO A 182 74.78 -13.27 -8.55
N ALA A 183 75.92 -12.87 -7.98
CA ALA A 183 76.03 -11.61 -7.25
C ALA A 183 75.55 -10.42 -8.10
N ASP A 184 74.85 -9.49 -7.46
CA ASP A 184 74.23 -8.33 -8.10
C ASP A 184 73.29 -8.68 -9.27
N ARG A 185 72.59 -9.82 -9.19
CA ARG A 185 71.51 -10.19 -10.10
C ARG A 185 70.23 -10.39 -9.31
N TYR A 186 69.13 -9.96 -9.92
CA TYR A 186 67.80 -9.96 -9.32
C TYR A 186 66.84 -10.52 -10.35
N LEU A 187 66.05 -11.52 -9.96
CA LEU A 187 65.14 -12.22 -10.86
C LEU A 187 64.06 -11.26 -11.39
N SER A 188 63.79 -11.35 -12.70
CA SER A 188 62.63 -10.68 -13.32
C SER A 188 61.60 -11.73 -13.73
N GLU A 189 61.95 -12.59 -14.67
CA GLU A 189 61.11 -13.70 -15.14
C GLU A 189 61.91 -15.00 -15.25
N ILE A 190 61.23 -16.13 -15.26
CA ILE A 190 61.83 -17.46 -15.34
C ILE A 190 60.93 -18.42 -16.11
N VAL A 191 61.55 -19.27 -16.93
CA VAL A 191 60.89 -20.28 -17.76
C VAL A 191 61.70 -21.58 -17.73
N GLY A 192 61.00 -22.71 -17.82
CA GLY A 192 61.59 -24.04 -17.85
C GLY A 192 61.11 -24.89 -16.67
N TYR A 193 61.30 -26.20 -16.76
CA TYR A 193 60.84 -27.14 -15.72
C TYR A 193 61.83 -28.28 -15.44
N ALA A 194 62.95 -28.32 -16.17
CA ALA A 194 63.99 -29.34 -16.00
C ALA A 194 65.38 -28.68 -15.91
N PRO A 195 66.33 -29.28 -15.17
CA PRO A 195 67.73 -28.84 -15.19
C PRO A 195 68.27 -28.77 -16.63
N ASP A 196 69.21 -27.85 -16.90
CA ASP A 196 69.69 -27.49 -18.25
C ASP A 196 68.67 -26.83 -19.19
N GLN A 197 67.40 -26.72 -18.79
CA GLN A 197 66.30 -26.10 -19.55
C GLN A 197 65.67 -24.90 -18.82
N ILE A 198 66.31 -24.40 -17.76
CA ILE A 198 65.83 -23.23 -17.01
C ILE A 198 66.53 -21.99 -17.56
N TYR A 199 65.74 -20.99 -17.93
CA TYR A 199 66.23 -19.68 -18.33
C TYR A 199 65.53 -18.62 -17.51
N TYR A 200 66.26 -17.61 -17.07
CA TYR A 200 65.68 -16.49 -16.35
C TYR A 200 66.28 -15.17 -16.79
N SER A 201 65.45 -14.14 -16.83
CA SER A 201 65.86 -12.76 -17.05
C SER A 201 66.07 -12.06 -15.72
N THR A 202 66.89 -11.02 -15.74
CA THR A 202 67.24 -10.25 -14.55
C THR A 202 66.82 -8.81 -14.69
N LYS A 203 66.52 -8.14 -13.57
CA LYS A 203 66.20 -6.70 -13.50
C LYS A 203 67.30 -5.80 -14.10
N ARG A 204 68.53 -6.32 -14.24
CA ARG A 204 69.68 -5.67 -14.90
C ARG A 204 69.82 -5.98 -16.40
N GLY A 205 68.84 -6.61 -17.03
CA GLY A 205 68.76 -6.76 -18.48
C GLY A 205 69.54 -7.95 -19.08
N ALA A 206 69.88 -8.96 -18.28
CA ALA A 206 70.57 -10.17 -18.74
C ALA A 206 69.70 -11.42 -18.63
N ILE A 207 69.87 -12.38 -19.54
CA ILE A 207 69.30 -13.74 -19.46
C ILE A 207 70.40 -14.72 -19.09
N PHE A 208 70.11 -15.57 -18.12
CA PHE A 208 70.97 -16.67 -17.69
C PHE A 208 70.28 -18.01 -17.94
N ARG A 209 71.10 -19.02 -18.26
CA ARG A 209 70.71 -20.42 -18.29
C ARG A 209 71.20 -21.11 -17.03
N VAL A 210 70.37 -21.93 -16.40
CA VAL A 210 70.80 -22.77 -15.26
C VAL A 210 71.21 -24.13 -15.81
N ASN A 211 72.46 -24.52 -15.57
CA ASN A 211 72.97 -25.82 -15.99
C ASN A 211 72.47 -26.95 -15.05
N ALA A 212 72.75 -28.21 -15.40
CA ALA A 212 72.36 -29.37 -14.59
C ALA A 212 72.91 -29.35 -13.15
N GLY A 213 74.01 -28.63 -12.91
CA GLY A 213 74.61 -28.43 -11.59
C GLY A 213 73.98 -27.32 -10.76
N GLY A 214 73.01 -26.58 -11.30
CA GLY A 214 72.41 -25.43 -10.64
C GLY A 214 73.24 -24.14 -10.76
N GLU A 215 74.28 -24.10 -11.60
CA GLU A 215 75.06 -22.90 -11.83
C GLU A 215 74.45 -22.06 -12.96
N SER A 216 74.53 -20.73 -12.82
CA SER A 216 73.97 -19.79 -13.79
C SER A 216 75.01 -19.32 -14.80
N GLU A 217 74.77 -19.59 -16.08
CA GLU A 217 75.61 -19.22 -17.21
C GLU A 217 74.96 -18.08 -18.01
N LEU A 218 75.72 -17.04 -18.35
CA LEU A 218 75.21 -15.90 -19.11
C LEU A 218 74.88 -16.32 -20.55
N SER A 219 73.63 -16.14 -20.96
CA SER A 219 73.15 -16.45 -22.31
C SER A 219 72.92 -15.18 -23.14
N TYR A 220 72.45 -14.10 -22.52
CA TYR A 220 72.24 -12.81 -23.17
C TYR A 220 72.56 -11.66 -22.19
N PRO A 221 73.20 -10.57 -22.63
CA PRO A 221 73.64 -10.26 -24.00
C PRO A 221 74.85 -11.10 -24.45
N LEU A 222 74.93 -11.36 -25.76
CA LEU A 222 76.07 -12.06 -26.39
C LEU A 222 77.37 -11.27 -26.26
N GLU A 223 78.50 -11.97 -26.42
CA GLU A 223 79.82 -11.36 -26.41
C GLU A 223 79.94 -10.25 -27.47
N GLY A 224 80.41 -9.06 -27.07
CA GLY A 224 80.52 -7.88 -27.94
C GLY A 224 79.27 -7.00 -28.04
N MET A 225 78.10 -7.42 -27.54
CA MET A 225 76.95 -6.52 -27.42
C MET A 225 77.14 -5.49 -26.31
N ASP A 226 76.71 -4.26 -26.57
CA ASP A 226 76.74 -3.18 -25.59
C ASP A 226 75.88 -3.54 -24.37
N ARG A 227 76.55 -3.69 -23.23
CA ARG A 227 75.91 -4.02 -21.95
C ARG A 227 75.22 -2.81 -21.32
N THR A 228 75.49 -1.60 -21.77
CA THR A 228 74.86 -0.35 -21.30
C THR A 228 73.57 -0.02 -22.03
N ARG A 229 73.15 -0.85 -23.00
CA ARG A 229 71.88 -0.71 -23.71
C ARG A 229 70.71 -0.62 -22.71
N LYS A 230 69.79 0.31 -22.95
CA LYS A 230 68.56 0.50 -22.15
C LYS A 230 67.50 -0.56 -22.40
N ASN A 231 67.93 -1.75 -22.81
CA ASN A 231 67.03 -2.82 -23.22
C ASN A 231 67.10 -3.96 -22.22
N PHE A 232 65.94 -4.51 -21.88
CA PHE A 232 65.74 -5.53 -20.88
C PHE A 232 64.79 -6.58 -21.45
N PRO A 233 65.19 -7.86 -21.45
CA PRO A 233 64.37 -8.94 -21.98
C PRO A 233 63.31 -9.39 -20.96
N GLU A 234 62.07 -9.47 -21.40
CA GLU A 234 60.89 -9.94 -20.65
C GLU A 234 60.10 -10.97 -21.47
N GLY A 235 59.00 -11.50 -20.95
CA GLY A 235 58.16 -12.50 -21.62
C GLY A 235 58.94 -13.72 -22.12
N LEU A 236 59.66 -14.41 -21.23
CA LEU A 236 60.48 -15.55 -21.65
C LEU A 236 59.62 -16.75 -22.08
N LEU A 237 59.87 -17.30 -23.27
CA LEU A 237 59.25 -18.53 -23.76
C LEU A 237 60.32 -19.49 -24.30
N LEU A 238 60.48 -20.63 -23.62
CA LEU A 238 61.28 -21.75 -24.12
C LEU A 238 60.38 -22.72 -24.88
N HIS A 239 60.62 -22.90 -26.17
CA HIS A 239 59.81 -23.76 -27.02
C HIS A 239 60.49 -25.12 -27.32
N GLU A 240 59.70 -26.16 -27.63
CA GLU A 240 60.17 -27.52 -27.93
C GLU A 240 61.13 -27.60 -29.15
N ASN A 241 61.10 -26.58 -30.02
CA ASN A 241 62.01 -26.47 -31.16
C ASN A 241 63.45 -26.06 -30.76
N GLY A 242 63.73 -25.89 -29.47
CA GLY A 242 65.05 -25.53 -28.95
C GLY A 242 65.39 -24.04 -29.07
N LYS A 243 64.41 -23.18 -29.33
CA LYS A 243 64.57 -21.72 -29.34
C LYS A 243 64.06 -21.10 -28.05
N LEU A 244 64.77 -20.08 -27.59
CA LEU A 244 64.32 -19.16 -26.55
C LEU A 244 63.81 -17.89 -27.21
N TYR A 245 62.58 -17.50 -26.90
CA TYR A 245 61.97 -16.25 -27.30
C TYR A 245 61.86 -15.32 -26.10
N PHE A 246 61.99 -14.02 -26.34
CA PHE A 246 61.82 -12.98 -25.34
C PHE A 246 61.44 -11.65 -26.00
N ILE A 247 60.83 -10.77 -25.23
CA ILE A 247 60.41 -9.43 -25.61
C ILE A 247 61.55 -8.46 -25.27
N ASP A 248 62.14 -7.84 -26.29
CA ASP A 248 63.04 -6.70 -26.15
C ASP A 248 62.21 -5.43 -25.96
N ARG A 249 62.02 -5.03 -24.71
CA ARG A 249 61.09 -3.96 -24.32
C ARG A 249 61.41 -2.57 -24.86
N LEU A 250 62.69 -2.23 -25.05
CA LEU A 250 63.06 -0.88 -25.51
C LEU A 250 62.59 -0.61 -26.95
N VAL A 251 62.64 -1.63 -27.80
CA VAL A 251 62.25 -1.57 -29.22
C VAL A 251 60.92 -2.25 -29.49
N ASN A 252 60.24 -2.68 -28.43
CA ASN A 252 58.96 -3.41 -28.44
C ASN A 252 58.93 -4.51 -29.52
N ALA A 253 59.88 -5.45 -29.43
CA ALA A 253 60.10 -6.49 -30.43
C ALA A 253 60.22 -7.88 -29.78
N VAL A 254 59.80 -8.94 -30.47
CA VAL A 254 60.09 -10.31 -30.05
C VAL A 254 61.37 -10.76 -30.72
N THR A 255 62.33 -11.21 -29.91
CA THR A 255 63.63 -11.71 -30.34
C THR A 255 63.74 -13.19 -30.01
N SER A 256 64.40 -13.95 -30.89
CA SER A 256 64.65 -15.38 -30.73
C SER A 256 66.13 -15.69 -30.82
N MET A 257 66.59 -16.68 -30.06
CA MET A 257 67.92 -17.28 -30.17
C MET A 257 67.87 -18.79 -29.93
N ASN A 258 68.92 -19.50 -30.35
CA ASN A 258 69.08 -20.92 -30.01
C ASN A 258 69.30 -21.04 -28.49
N ALA A 259 68.47 -21.81 -27.80
CA ALA A 259 68.55 -21.92 -26.34
C ALA A 259 69.86 -22.57 -25.88
N LYS A 260 70.39 -23.54 -26.64
CA LYS A 260 71.55 -24.34 -26.21
C LYS A 260 72.87 -23.59 -26.24
N ASP A 261 73.10 -22.78 -27.29
CA ASP A 261 74.38 -22.10 -27.54
C ASP A 261 74.26 -20.58 -27.71
N SER A 262 73.05 -20.02 -27.51
CA SER A 262 72.75 -18.59 -27.66
C SER A 262 73.05 -18.02 -29.06
N SER A 263 73.22 -18.87 -30.07
CA SER A 263 73.49 -18.46 -31.44
C SER A 263 72.22 -18.03 -32.19
N ASN A 264 72.39 -17.46 -33.38
CA ASN A 264 71.30 -17.09 -34.30
C ASN A 264 70.26 -16.14 -33.69
N LEU A 265 70.74 -15.12 -32.98
CA LEU A 265 69.90 -14.05 -32.45
C LEU A 265 69.24 -13.28 -33.61
N ARG A 266 67.91 -13.30 -33.66
CA ARG A 266 67.12 -12.60 -34.70
C ARG A 266 65.85 -12.00 -34.10
N THR A 267 65.48 -10.83 -34.59
CA THR A 267 64.15 -10.24 -34.35
C THR A 267 63.13 -11.00 -35.17
N VAL A 268 62.11 -11.56 -34.50
CA VAL A 268 61.00 -12.30 -35.10
C VAL A 268 59.94 -11.32 -35.59
N ILE A 269 59.61 -10.33 -34.77
CA ILE A 269 58.69 -9.25 -35.11
C ILE A 269 59.13 -7.97 -34.40
N ASP A 270 59.05 -6.84 -35.09
CA ASP A 270 59.31 -5.51 -34.55
C ASP A 270 58.04 -4.67 -34.46
N GLU A 271 58.14 -3.54 -33.76
CA GLU A 271 57.02 -2.61 -33.58
C GLU A 271 56.44 -2.10 -34.91
N ALA A 272 57.28 -1.87 -35.92
CA ALA A 272 56.85 -1.40 -37.23
C ALA A 272 55.97 -2.44 -37.97
N SER A 273 56.34 -3.71 -37.86
CA SER A 273 55.57 -4.84 -38.38
C SER A 273 54.26 -5.02 -37.60
N LEU A 274 54.29 -4.91 -36.27
CA LEU A 274 53.08 -4.93 -35.43
C LEU A 274 52.11 -3.82 -35.80
N LYS A 275 52.59 -2.59 -36.03
CA LYS A 275 51.77 -1.47 -36.48
C LYS A 275 51.12 -1.72 -37.85
N THR A 276 51.75 -2.52 -38.70
CA THR A 276 51.21 -2.90 -40.00
C THR A 276 50.16 -4.01 -39.88
N ILE A 277 50.37 -4.97 -38.97
CA ILE A 277 49.47 -6.11 -38.73
C ILE A 277 48.22 -5.68 -37.94
N ALA A 278 48.40 -4.87 -36.90
CA ALA A 278 47.36 -4.38 -36.01
C ALA A 278 47.29 -2.82 -36.03
N PRO A 279 46.94 -2.20 -37.18
CA PRO A 279 46.95 -0.73 -37.33
C PRO A 279 45.89 -0.02 -36.48
N HIS A 280 44.95 -0.78 -35.92
CA HIS A 280 43.85 -0.28 -35.10
C HIS A 280 44.00 -0.60 -33.60
N ALA A 281 45.11 -1.22 -33.19
CA ALA A 281 45.40 -1.43 -31.77
C ALA A 281 45.65 -0.08 -31.10
N GLU A 282 44.99 0.16 -29.98
CA GLU A 282 45.19 1.32 -29.11
C GLU A 282 46.55 1.25 -28.40
N SER A 283 47.04 0.03 -28.14
CA SER A 283 48.37 -0.23 -27.59
C SER A 283 49.10 -1.29 -28.41
N LEU A 284 50.33 -0.97 -28.84
CA LEU A 284 51.22 -1.93 -29.49
C LEU A 284 52.13 -2.66 -28.49
N ASP A 285 52.06 -2.36 -27.19
CA ASP A 285 52.92 -2.98 -26.17
C ASP A 285 52.64 -4.48 -26.08
N ILE A 286 53.68 -5.29 -26.27
CA ILE A 286 53.58 -6.76 -26.24
C ILE A 286 53.56 -7.21 -24.79
N MET A 287 52.39 -7.54 -24.25
CA MET A 287 52.24 -7.87 -22.83
C MET A 287 52.79 -9.26 -22.50
N ASP A 288 52.52 -10.24 -23.36
CA ASP A 288 52.94 -11.63 -23.18
C ASP A 288 53.04 -12.33 -24.54
N LEU A 289 53.77 -13.44 -24.60
CA LEU A 289 53.84 -14.28 -25.79
C LEU A 289 53.72 -15.76 -25.47
N THR A 290 53.01 -16.48 -26.33
CA THR A 290 52.84 -17.93 -26.23
C THR A 290 52.85 -18.55 -27.62
N MET A 291 52.78 -19.88 -27.70
CA MET A 291 52.77 -20.61 -28.96
C MET A 291 51.69 -21.68 -28.92
N ASN A 292 50.88 -21.74 -29.97
CA ASN A 292 49.80 -22.72 -30.05
C ASN A 292 50.31 -24.09 -30.51
N ALA A 293 49.47 -25.12 -30.40
CA ALA A 293 49.83 -26.49 -30.79
C ALA A 293 50.17 -26.66 -32.28
N ALA A 294 49.75 -25.72 -33.14
CA ALA A 294 50.11 -25.68 -34.56
C ALA A 294 51.48 -24.99 -34.82
N GLY A 295 52.12 -24.50 -33.76
CA GLY A 295 53.40 -23.79 -33.83
C GLY A 295 53.29 -22.33 -34.27
N GLN A 296 52.10 -21.73 -34.24
CA GLN A 296 51.93 -20.30 -34.47
C GLN A 296 52.18 -19.54 -33.18
N MET A 297 52.85 -18.39 -33.29
CA MET A 297 53.11 -17.47 -32.19
C MET A 297 51.88 -16.61 -31.94
N GLU A 298 51.50 -16.50 -30.67
CA GLU A 298 50.35 -15.72 -30.21
C GLU A 298 50.89 -14.61 -29.30
N LEU A 299 50.69 -13.36 -29.69
CA LEU A 299 51.12 -12.18 -28.95
C LEU A 299 49.91 -11.53 -28.30
N ALA A 300 49.92 -11.42 -26.98
CA ALA A 300 48.94 -10.60 -26.28
C ALA A 300 49.42 -9.16 -26.28
N LEU A 301 48.73 -8.29 -27.01
CA LEU A 301 48.84 -6.85 -26.87
C LEU A 301 47.87 -6.36 -25.79
N GLY A 302 47.97 -5.10 -25.39
CA GLY A 302 47.09 -4.54 -24.35
C GLY A 302 45.59 -4.67 -24.64
N ASP A 303 45.18 -4.68 -25.91
CA ASP A 303 43.77 -4.64 -26.33
C ASP A 303 43.43 -5.66 -27.45
N SER A 304 44.39 -6.50 -27.83
CA SER A 304 44.25 -7.38 -28.97
C SER A 304 45.21 -8.57 -28.89
N ILE A 305 44.91 -9.63 -29.63
CA ILE A 305 45.78 -10.80 -29.77
C ILE A 305 46.20 -10.89 -31.23
N VAL A 306 47.50 -11.01 -31.47
CA VAL A 306 48.08 -11.19 -32.80
C VAL A 306 48.62 -12.61 -32.92
N SER A 307 48.00 -13.39 -33.80
CA SER A 307 48.47 -14.74 -34.16
C SER A 307 49.30 -14.66 -35.43
N MET A 308 50.47 -15.28 -35.46
CA MET A 308 51.33 -15.30 -36.63
C MET A 308 52.12 -16.60 -36.78
N ASP A 309 52.38 -17.03 -38.01
CA ASP A 309 53.34 -18.10 -38.26
C ASP A 309 54.80 -17.63 -38.09
N GLU A 310 55.75 -18.58 -37.99
CA GLU A 310 57.17 -18.27 -37.76
C GLU A 310 57.80 -17.44 -38.91
N ALA A 311 57.18 -17.43 -40.09
CA ALA A 311 57.61 -16.64 -41.25
C ALA A 311 57.02 -15.22 -41.28
N GLY A 312 56.08 -14.90 -40.38
CA GLY A 312 55.34 -13.65 -40.36
C GLY A 312 54.39 -13.46 -41.55
N SER A 313 54.08 -14.53 -42.28
CA SER A 313 53.37 -14.48 -43.57
C SER A 313 51.85 -14.64 -43.45
N ASN A 314 51.39 -15.45 -42.49
CA ASN A 314 49.98 -15.56 -42.13
C ASN A 314 49.76 -14.92 -40.77
N THR A 315 49.00 -13.83 -40.74
CA THR A 315 48.69 -13.09 -39.52
C THR A 315 47.19 -12.94 -39.35
N SER A 316 46.71 -13.02 -38.10
CA SER A 316 45.34 -12.69 -37.73
C SER A 316 45.34 -11.83 -36.47
N VAL A 317 44.45 -10.85 -36.43
CA VAL A 317 44.28 -9.97 -35.26
C VAL A 317 42.89 -10.15 -34.70
N LEU A 318 42.84 -10.47 -33.41
CA LEU A 318 41.61 -10.54 -32.64
C LEU A 318 41.58 -9.39 -31.64
N ALA A 319 40.78 -8.35 -31.90
CA ALA A 319 40.59 -7.21 -30.98
C ALA A 319 39.21 -7.24 -30.28
N LYS A 320 38.25 -7.99 -30.83
CA LYS A 320 36.89 -8.08 -30.32
C LYS A 320 36.44 -9.52 -30.28
N LEU A 321 35.89 -9.90 -29.14
CA LEU A 321 35.32 -11.21 -28.92
C LEU A 321 33.83 -11.18 -29.24
N THR A 322 33.34 -12.24 -29.86
CA THR A 322 31.89 -12.39 -30.09
C THR A 322 31.26 -13.17 -28.95
N TYR A 323 30.08 -12.75 -28.51
CA TYR A 323 29.30 -13.60 -27.61
C TYR A 323 28.80 -14.82 -28.38
N ASP A 324 28.89 -15.99 -27.75
CA ASP A 324 28.19 -17.19 -28.20
C ASP A 324 26.69 -16.88 -28.44
N ARG A 325 26.09 -17.51 -29.46
CA ARG A 325 24.66 -17.41 -29.76
C ARG A 325 23.78 -17.77 -28.57
N GLY A 326 24.15 -18.78 -27.78
CA GLY A 326 23.46 -19.18 -26.55
C GLY A 326 23.41 -18.05 -25.53
N SER A 327 24.56 -17.44 -25.25
CA SER A 327 24.70 -16.31 -24.33
C SER A 327 23.92 -15.08 -24.82
N ALA A 328 23.94 -14.78 -26.12
CA ALA A 328 23.15 -13.69 -26.70
C ALA A 328 21.64 -13.94 -26.55
N VAL A 329 21.17 -15.17 -26.79
CA VAL A 329 19.76 -15.55 -26.60
C VAL A 329 19.34 -15.43 -25.14
N GLN A 330 20.18 -15.87 -24.19
CA GLN A 330 19.93 -15.68 -22.77
C GLN A 330 19.85 -14.20 -22.37
N GLY A 331 20.74 -13.36 -22.93
CA GLY A 331 20.68 -11.90 -22.79
C GLY A 331 19.34 -11.32 -23.28
N TRP A 332 18.88 -11.71 -24.47
CA TRP A 332 17.57 -11.29 -24.96
C TRP A 332 16.41 -11.81 -24.09
N MET A 333 16.47 -13.06 -23.62
CA MET A 333 15.44 -13.63 -22.75
C MET A 333 15.36 -12.90 -21.41
N THR A 334 16.50 -12.53 -20.82
CA THR A 334 16.55 -11.79 -19.54
C THR A 334 16.01 -10.36 -19.68
N TRP A 335 16.38 -9.66 -20.75
CA TRP A 335 15.81 -8.35 -21.04
C TRP A 335 14.31 -8.41 -21.39
N LEU A 336 13.87 -9.41 -22.15
CA LEU A 336 12.44 -9.64 -22.41
C LEU A 336 11.67 -9.97 -21.13
N ALA A 337 12.25 -10.78 -20.24
CA ALA A 337 11.65 -11.10 -18.95
C ALA A 337 11.54 -9.86 -18.05
N ALA A 338 12.56 -8.99 -18.03
CA ALA A 338 12.49 -7.72 -17.31
C ALA A 338 11.46 -6.76 -17.90
N ALA A 339 11.41 -6.63 -19.23
CA ALA A 339 10.39 -5.84 -19.91
C ALA A 339 8.98 -6.38 -19.63
N LEU A 340 8.80 -7.70 -19.67
CA LEU A 340 7.56 -8.36 -19.31
C LEU A 340 7.20 -8.13 -17.84
N MET A 341 8.17 -8.18 -16.93
CA MET A 341 7.98 -7.86 -15.51
C MET A 341 7.51 -6.41 -15.33
N LEU A 342 8.09 -5.47 -16.08
CA LEU A 342 7.68 -4.06 -16.05
C LEU A 342 6.26 -3.87 -16.61
N VAL A 343 5.91 -4.54 -17.71
CA VAL A 343 4.53 -4.53 -18.24
C VAL A 343 3.55 -5.14 -17.24
N ILE A 344 3.89 -6.27 -16.62
CA ILE A 344 3.08 -6.89 -15.56
C ILE A 344 2.95 -5.95 -14.37
N LEU A 345 4.01 -5.26 -13.96
CA LEU A 345 3.97 -4.27 -12.88
C LEU A 345 3.01 -3.13 -13.22
N VAL A 346 3.07 -2.58 -14.43
CA VAL A 346 2.15 -1.53 -14.91
C VAL A 346 0.71 -2.05 -14.94
N ILE A 347 0.48 -3.28 -15.41
CA ILE A 347 -0.85 -3.92 -15.41
C ILE A 347 -1.34 -4.14 -13.98
N ILE A 348 -0.48 -4.59 -13.05
CA ILE A 348 -0.82 -4.75 -11.63
C ILE A 348 -1.18 -3.39 -11.03
N ILE A 349 -0.40 -2.34 -11.28
CA ILE A 349 -0.69 -0.96 -10.83
C ILE A 349 -2.04 -0.49 -11.37
N ARG A 350 -2.30 -0.68 -12.67
CA ARG A 350 -3.58 -0.31 -13.30
C ARG A 350 -4.75 -1.13 -12.76
N LEU A 351 -4.62 -2.45 -12.68
CA LEU A 351 -5.64 -3.34 -12.13
C LEU A 351 -5.89 -3.01 -10.67
N PHE A 352 -4.87 -2.67 -9.90
CA PHE A 352 -4.99 -2.22 -8.52
C PHE A 352 -5.73 -0.89 -8.42
N TYR A 353 -5.41 0.10 -9.26
CA TYR A 353 -6.17 1.34 -9.34
C TYR A 353 -7.66 1.08 -9.63
N VAL A 354 -7.96 0.26 -10.63
CA VAL A 354 -9.35 -0.05 -11.02
C VAL A 354 -10.07 -0.92 -10.00
N HIS A 355 -9.43 -1.95 -9.42
CA HIS A 355 -10.09 -2.93 -8.56
C HIS A 355 -10.02 -2.60 -7.08
N VAL A 356 -9.01 -1.87 -6.61
CA VAL A 356 -8.81 -1.57 -5.19
C VAL A 356 -9.21 -0.13 -4.88
N LEU A 357 -8.74 0.84 -5.65
CA LEU A 357 -9.05 2.26 -5.40
C LEU A 357 -10.52 2.61 -5.71
N ASN A 358 -11.15 1.98 -6.71
CA ASN A 358 -12.58 2.21 -7.01
C ASN A 358 -13.56 1.32 -6.23
N ARG A 359 -13.10 0.33 -5.44
CA ARG A 359 -13.98 -0.48 -4.59
C ARG A 359 -14.16 0.12 -3.19
N ARG A 360 -15.22 -0.28 -2.50
CA ARG A 360 -15.48 0.03 -1.07
C ARG A 360 -14.58 -0.79 -0.13
N ILE A 361 -13.27 -0.71 -0.34
CA ILE A 361 -12.25 -1.26 0.57
C ILE A 361 -11.89 -0.18 1.60
N SER A 362 -11.44 -0.59 2.79
CA SER A 362 -10.99 0.34 3.84
C SER A 362 -9.97 1.35 3.31
N LEU A 363 -10.15 2.63 3.67
CA LEU A 363 -9.25 3.71 3.31
C LEU A 363 -7.79 3.41 3.73
N PHE A 364 -7.62 2.65 4.83
CA PHE A 364 -6.33 2.17 5.32
C PHE A 364 -5.49 1.52 4.22
N PHE A 365 -6.07 0.52 3.54
CA PHE A 365 -5.34 -0.20 2.50
C PHE A 365 -5.00 0.73 1.34
N LYS A 366 -5.92 1.61 0.95
CA LYS A 366 -5.67 2.57 -0.14
C LYS A 366 -4.48 3.48 0.17
N GLN A 367 -4.37 3.99 1.39
CA GLN A 367 -3.27 4.86 1.82
C GLN A 367 -1.93 4.13 1.89
N VAL A 368 -1.90 2.93 2.49
CA VAL A 368 -0.67 2.12 2.59
C VAL A 368 -0.11 1.81 1.21
N PHE A 369 -0.95 1.36 0.28
CA PHE A 369 -0.51 1.04 -1.07
C PHE A 369 -0.09 2.26 -1.90
N ALA A 370 -0.57 3.46 -1.59
CA ALA A 370 -0.14 4.68 -2.26
C ALA A 370 1.20 5.21 -1.69
N ILE A 371 1.35 5.23 -0.37
CA ILE A 371 2.48 5.89 0.30
C ILE A 371 3.74 5.02 0.26
N VAL A 372 3.63 3.72 0.49
CA VAL A 372 4.81 2.84 0.63
C VAL A 372 5.67 2.79 -0.64
N PRO A 373 5.13 2.62 -1.86
CA PRO A 373 5.95 2.63 -3.08
C PRO A 373 6.63 3.97 -3.33
N ILE A 374 5.95 5.09 -3.06
CA ILE A 374 6.52 6.43 -3.20
C ILE A 374 7.73 6.60 -2.27
N LEU A 375 7.60 6.13 -1.02
CA LEU A 375 8.71 6.14 -0.07
C LEU A 375 9.88 5.29 -0.54
N ILE A 376 9.63 4.08 -1.05
CA ILE A 376 10.69 3.20 -1.56
C ILE A 376 11.42 3.86 -2.74
N ILE A 377 10.69 4.42 -3.70
CA ILE A 377 11.28 5.09 -4.87
C ILE A 377 12.10 6.31 -4.42
N ALA A 378 11.54 7.16 -3.56
CA ALA A 378 12.24 8.33 -3.03
C ALA A 378 13.53 7.94 -2.29
N MET A 379 13.49 6.84 -1.53
CA MET A 379 14.65 6.31 -0.80
C MET A 379 15.73 5.76 -1.73
N ILE A 380 15.34 5.06 -2.82
CA ILE A 380 16.29 4.60 -3.84
C ILE A 380 16.95 5.79 -4.53
N MET A 381 16.16 6.80 -4.93
CA MET A 381 16.70 8.01 -5.57
C MET A 381 17.65 8.77 -4.63
N LEU A 382 17.27 8.92 -3.36
CA LEU A 382 18.12 9.57 -2.35
C LEU A 382 19.41 8.79 -2.12
N SER A 383 19.34 7.46 -2.11
CA SER A 383 20.52 6.58 -1.98
C SER A 383 21.53 6.81 -3.10
N ASN A 384 21.05 6.79 -4.35
CA ASN A 384 21.90 7.01 -5.52
C ASN A 384 22.51 8.42 -5.49
N PHE A 385 21.71 9.44 -5.17
CA PHE A 385 22.21 10.81 -5.03
C PHE A 385 23.31 10.94 -3.96
N ILE A 386 23.11 10.33 -2.78
CA ILE A 386 24.11 10.33 -1.71
C ILE A 386 25.38 9.61 -2.15
N TYR A 387 25.25 8.46 -2.80
CA TYR A 387 26.39 7.68 -3.31
C TYR A 387 27.21 8.48 -4.32
N ASP A 388 26.56 9.05 -5.34
CA ASP A 388 27.23 9.83 -6.39
C ASP A 388 27.90 11.08 -5.80
N SER A 389 27.20 11.81 -4.94
CA SER A 389 27.73 13.01 -4.29
C SER A 389 28.90 12.70 -3.36
N PHE A 390 28.83 11.59 -2.60
CA PHE A 390 29.92 11.17 -1.72
C PHE A 390 31.12 10.68 -2.51
N SER A 391 30.92 9.84 -3.52
CA SER A 391 31.99 9.28 -4.35
C SER A 391 32.75 10.37 -5.11
N SER A 392 32.04 11.31 -5.72
CA SER A 392 32.68 12.44 -6.43
C SER A 392 33.49 13.33 -5.48
N LYS A 393 32.91 13.68 -4.32
CA LYS A 393 33.61 14.53 -3.35
C LYS A 393 34.83 13.83 -2.74
N MET A 394 34.74 12.52 -2.52
CA MET A 394 35.85 11.70 -2.02
C MET A 394 36.99 11.65 -3.04
N GLU A 395 36.68 11.52 -4.33
CA GLU A 395 37.68 11.52 -5.39
C GLU A 395 38.39 12.87 -5.52
N ASP A 396 37.66 13.99 -5.51
CA ASP A 396 38.24 15.34 -5.55
C ASP A 396 39.23 15.56 -4.39
N GLU A 397 38.85 15.09 -3.19
CA GLU A 397 39.71 15.19 -2.01
C GLU A 397 40.97 14.32 -2.15
N MET A 398 40.83 13.11 -2.73
CA MET A 398 41.95 12.24 -3.02
C MET A 398 42.90 12.83 -4.07
N GLN A 399 42.38 13.41 -5.15
CA GLN A 399 43.21 14.08 -6.17
C GLN A 399 44.01 15.24 -5.56
N LYS A 400 43.42 16.03 -4.66
CA LYS A 400 44.15 17.08 -3.93
C LYS A 400 45.26 16.52 -3.05
N GLN A 401 44.98 15.43 -2.30
CA GLN A 401 45.98 14.76 -1.48
C GLN A 401 47.13 14.22 -2.34
N LEU A 402 46.83 13.54 -3.45
CA LEU A 402 47.84 13.03 -4.38
C LEU A 402 48.65 14.18 -5.00
N SER A 403 48.02 15.29 -5.40
CA SER A 403 48.75 16.47 -5.92
C SER A 403 49.74 17.04 -4.90
N LEU A 404 49.38 17.08 -3.62
CA LEU A 404 50.29 17.50 -2.54
C LEU A 404 51.45 16.51 -2.36
N LEU A 405 51.19 15.21 -2.40
CA LEU A 405 52.21 14.18 -2.29
C LEU A 405 53.17 14.20 -3.48
N ALA A 406 52.65 14.33 -4.71
CA ALA A 406 53.44 14.52 -5.91
C ALA A 406 54.36 15.73 -5.78
N ARG A 407 53.85 16.89 -5.32
CA ARG A 407 54.65 18.10 -5.04
C ARG A 407 55.74 17.89 -3.99
N ASN A 408 55.45 17.15 -2.94
CA ASN A 408 56.45 16.83 -1.92
C ASN A 408 57.56 15.94 -2.47
N GLY A 409 57.22 14.96 -3.32
CA GLY A 409 58.18 14.09 -3.97
C GLY A 409 59.13 14.83 -4.91
N GLN A 410 58.66 15.86 -5.61
CA GLN A 410 59.52 16.73 -6.46
C GLN A 410 60.72 17.28 -5.69
N ASN A 411 60.52 17.70 -4.43
CA ASN A 411 61.55 18.31 -3.60
C ASN A 411 62.47 17.26 -2.94
N MET A 412 62.03 16.02 -2.85
CA MET A 412 62.75 14.97 -2.14
C MET A 412 63.71 14.20 -3.06
N ILE A 413 63.32 14.00 -4.31
CA ILE A 413 64.14 13.31 -5.31
C ILE A 413 65.16 14.29 -5.90
N ASN A 414 66.44 13.94 -5.81
CA ASN A 414 67.50 14.75 -6.39
C ASN A 414 67.64 14.41 -7.89
N GLY A 415 67.32 15.37 -8.76
CA GLY A 415 67.38 15.20 -10.21
C GLY A 415 68.78 14.88 -10.76
N ASP A 416 69.85 15.36 -10.12
CA ASP A 416 71.23 15.01 -10.51
C ASP A 416 71.57 13.56 -10.19
N GLN A 417 71.01 12.99 -9.11
CA GLN A 417 71.13 11.56 -8.82
C GLN A 417 70.36 10.74 -9.87
N LEU A 418 69.15 11.17 -10.22
CA LEU A 418 68.35 10.51 -11.26
C LEU A 418 69.06 10.53 -12.62
N ASN A 419 69.74 11.63 -12.97
CA ASN A 419 70.55 11.75 -14.19
C ASN A 419 71.69 10.71 -14.27
N ARG A 420 72.17 10.16 -13.14
CA ARG A 420 73.24 9.15 -13.11
C ARG A 420 72.75 7.73 -13.31
N LEU A 421 71.45 7.48 -13.18
CA LEU A 421 70.84 6.19 -13.53
C LEU A 421 70.65 6.16 -15.05
N THR A 422 71.57 5.54 -15.79
CA THR A 422 71.67 5.61 -17.25
C THR A 422 71.32 4.31 -17.96
N SER A 423 71.32 3.18 -17.24
CA SER A 423 70.98 1.87 -17.80
C SER A 423 70.32 0.95 -16.76
N PRO A 424 69.69 -0.16 -17.20
CA PRO A 424 69.20 -1.21 -16.30
C PRO A 424 70.27 -1.78 -15.35
N ASN A 425 71.57 -1.69 -15.67
CA ASN A 425 72.63 -2.13 -14.77
C ASN A 425 72.69 -1.34 -13.46
N ASP A 426 72.12 -0.13 -13.44
CA ASP A 426 72.11 0.74 -12.26
C ASP A 426 71.05 0.32 -11.23
N TYR A 427 70.26 -0.73 -11.52
CA TYR A 427 69.30 -1.31 -10.58
C TYR A 427 69.99 -1.77 -9.30
N MET A 428 69.54 -1.30 -8.14
CA MET A 428 70.21 -1.47 -6.83
C MET A 428 71.67 -0.95 -6.78
N SER A 429 72.02 0.02 -7.63
CA SER A 429 73.22 0.84 -7.39
C SER A 429 73.02 1.74 -6.17
N LYS A 430 74.10 2.35 -5.66
CA LYS A 430 74.03 3.29 -4.53
C LYS A 430 73.06 4.46 -4.76
N ASP A 431 73.02 4.99 -5.98
CA ASP A 431 72.08 6.07 -6.33
C ASP A 431 70.63 5.54 -6.41
N TYR A 432 70.41 4.34 -6.94
CA TYR A 432 69.10 3.69 -6.98
C TYR A 432 68.56 3.43 -5.57
N GLU A 433 69.37 2.84 -4.68
CA GLU A 433 68.97 2.57 -3.28
C GLU A 433 68.71 3.87 -2.51
N SER A 434 69.52 4.91 -2.74
CA SER A 434 69.31 6.22 -2.12
C SER A 434 67.97 6.84 -2.52
N ILE A 435 67.63 6.77 -3.81
CA ILE A 435 66.35 7.25 -4.33
C ILE A 435 65.20 6.38 -3.79
N ARG A 436 65.34 5.05 -3.83
CA ARG A 436 64.33 4.09 -3.33
C ARG A 436 64.02 4.30 -1.86
N SER A 437 65.04 4.50 -1.04
CA SER A 437 64.88 4.77 0.40
C SER A 437 64.10 6.06 0.63
N LYS A 438 64.40 7.14 -0.11
CA LYS A 438 63.63 8.39 -0.04
C LYS A 438 62.18 8.18 -0.48
N MET A 439 61.93 7.52 -1.61
CA MET A 439 60.57 7.22 -2.09
C MET A 439 59.76 6.43 -1.07
N ASN A 440 60.37 5.42 -0.44
CA ASN A 440 59.71 4.68 0.63
C ASN A 440 59.45 5.56 1.86
N PHE A 441 60.37 6.46 2.22
CA PHE A 441 60.24 7.36 3.36
C PHE A 441 59.00 8.28 3.29
N LEU A 442 58.58 8.73 2.09
CA LEU A 442 57.35 9.52 1.92
C LEU A 442 56.10 8.84 2.50
N PHE A 443 56.11 7.52 2.54
CA PHE A 443 55.00 6.71 3.02
C PHE A 443 55.30 6.00 4.35
N GLU A 444 56.51 6.14 4.90
CA GLU A 444 56.93 5.54 6.19
C GLU A 444 56.54 6.37 7.41
N SER A 445 56.38 7.70 7.26
CA SER A 445 55.92 8.56 8.37
C SER A 445 54.42 8.41 8.68
N GLU A 446 53.69 7.69 7.83
CA GLU A 446 52.29 7.37 8.03
C GLU A 446 52.18 6.00 8.69
N ASP A 447 51.30 5.87 9.70
CA ASP A 447 50.82 4.57 10.21
C ASP A 447 50.60 3.60 9.03
N PRO A 448 51.02 2.32 9.07
CA PRO A 448 50.72 1.35 8.02
C PRO A 448 49.22 1.32 7.63
N ALA A 449 48.33 1.68 8.56
CA ALA A 449 46.90 1.86 8.30
C ALA A 449 46.52 3.11 7.46
N ASN A 450 47.43 4.09 7.33
CA ASN A 450 47.25 5.35 6.60
C ASN A 450 47.74 5.31 5.15
N ARG A 451 48.71 4.44 4.81
CA ARG A 451 49.19 4.29 3.42
C ARG A 451 48.07 3.89 2.46
N LYS A 452 47.00 3.21 2.89
CA LYS A 452 45.71 3.00 2.19
C LYS A 452 45.81 2.80 0.66
N GLY A 453 46.73 1.97 0.18
CA GLY A 453 46.89 1.66 -1.25
C GLY A 453 47.63 2.71 -2.08
N LEU A 454 48.26 3.68 -1.41
CA LEU A 454 49.16 4.66 -2.03
C LEU A 454 50.42 3.97 -2.55
N TYR A 455 50.77 4.31 -3.77
CA TYR A 455 51.99 3.91 -4.44
C TYR A 455 52.71 5.13 -4.99
N SER A 456 53.96 4.94 -5.39
CA SER A 456 54.70 5.95 -6.13
C SER A 456 55.54 5.35 -7.23
N THR A 457 55.65 6.08 -8.31
CA THR A 457 56.47 5.71 -9.46
C THR A 457 57.39 6.87 -9.83
N LEU A 458 58.62 6.53 -10.19
CA LEU A 458 59.63 7.47 -10.64
C LEU A 458 59.90 7.27 -12.11
N TYR A 459 59.81 8.36 -12.87
CA TYR A 459 60.08 8.39 -14.30
C TYR A 459 61.30 9.24 -14.60
N ARG A 460 62.04 8.83 -15.62
CA ARG A 460 63.12 9.58 -16.25
C ARG A 460 62.61 10.22 -17.53
N TYR A 461 62.91 11.50 -17.73
CA TYR A 461 62.66 12.21 -18.97
C TYR A 461 63.97 12.54 -19.68
N GLU A 462 64.16 12.00 -20.88
CA GLU A 462 65.35 12.23 -21.69
C GLU A 462 65.06 12.04 -23.18
N ASN A 463 65.69 12.85 -24.04
CA ASN A 463 65.52 12.79 -25.50
C ASN A 463 64.05 12.86 -25.97
N GLY A 464 63.20 13.51 -25.19
CA GLY A 464 61.77 13.61 -25.46
C GLY A 464 60.97 12.38 -25.03
N GLU A 465 61.58 11.29 -24.56
CA GLU A 465 60.90 10.07 -24.10
C GLU A 465 60.80 10.03 -22.57
N ILE A 466 59.79 9.31 -22.07
CA ILE A 466 59.57 9.08 -20.64
C ILE A 466 59.77 7.59 -20.38
N PHE A 467 60.58 7.26 -19.37
CA PHE A 467 60.85 5.90 -18.97
C PHE A 467 60.55 5.68 -17.49
N ILE A 468 59.85 4.60 -17.14
CA ILE A 468 59.71 4.17 -15.75
C ILE A 468 61.08 3.67 -15.27
N ILE A 469 61.54 4.21 -14.15
CA ILE A 469 62.80 3.82 -13.52
C ILE A 469 62.55 2.96 -12.29
N MET A 470 61.52 3.28 -11.50
CA MET A 470 61.27 2.61 -10.24
C MET A 470 59.80 2.72 -9.85
N ASP A 471 59.19 1.58 -9.58
CA ASP A 471 57.94 1.48 -8.83
C ASP A 471 58.23 1.13 -7.37
N ASP A 472 57.37 1.58 -6.46
CA ASP A 472 57.52 1.28 -5.04
C ASP A 472 57.35 -0.20 -4.69
N ASP A 473 56.71 -0.96 -5.57
CA ASP A 473 56.46 -2.40 -5.50
C ASP A 473 57.49 -3.25 -6.28
N ASP A 474 58.43 -2.61 -6.98
CA ASP A 474 59.46 -3.28 -7.81
C ASP A 474 58.89 -4.12 -8.98
N GLY A 475 57.63 -3.90 -9.36
CA GLY A 475 56.92 -4.65 -10.39
C GLY A 475 57.44 -4.42 -11.81
N VAL A 476 57.97 -3.24 -12.08
CA VAL A 476 58.47 -2.84 -13.41
C VAL A 476 60.00 -2.83 -13.46
N ASN A 477 60.54 -3.10 -14.63
CA ASN A 477 61.98 -3.01 -14.90
C ASN A 477 62.41 -1.58 -15.22
N MET A 478 63.64 -1.23 -14.83
CA MET A 478 64.23 0.07 -15.18
C MET A 478 64.21 0.29 -16.68
N TYR A 479 63.93 1.53 -17.10
CA TYR A 479 63.88 1.96 -18.48
C TYR A 479 62.68 1.45 -19.29
N LYS A 480 61.58 1.01 -18.65
CA LYS A 480 60.32 0.70 -19.34
C LYS A 480 59.74 1.94 -20.03
N PRO A 481 59.58 1.98 -21.36
CA PRO A 481 58.99 3.11 -22.05
C PRO A 481 57.58 3.39 -21.52
N PHE A 482 57.25 4.67 -21.31
CA PHE A 482 55.93 5.12 -20.89
C PHE A 482 55.31 5.99 -22.00
N PRO A 483 54.07 5.71 -22.43
CA PRO A 483 53.45 6.43 -23.53
C PRO A 483 53.24 7.91 -23.20
N LYS A 484 53.57 8.78 -24.16
CA LYS A 484 53.32 10.23 -24.05
C LYS A 484 51.85 10.54 -24.30
N ASN A 485 51.21 11.20 -23.34
CA ASN A 485 49.86 11.72 -23.45
C ASN A 485 49.86 13.25 -23.22
N GLU A 486 48.70 13.91 -23.38
CA GLU A 486 48.63 15.36 -23.24
C GLU A 486 49.02 15.83 -21.83
N LEU A 487 48.66 15.06 -20.81
CA LEU A 487 48.88 15.39 -19.40
C LEU A 487 50.34 15.29 -19.00
N ASN A 488 51.03 14.19 -19.33
CA ASN A 488 52.43 14.04 -19.00
C ASN A 488 53.32 15.02 -19.79
N ARG A 489 52.88 15.48 -20.98
CA ARG A 489 53.51 16.62 -21.68
C ARG A 489 53.40 17.92 -20.89
N LEU A 490 52.24 18.23 -20.30
CA LEU A 490 52.12 19.43 -19.44
C LEU A 490 53.11 19.39 -18.28
N VAL A 491 53.38 18.20 -17.71
CA VAL A 491 54.39 18.03 -16.66
C VAL A 491 55.80 18.27 -17.18
N VAL A 492 56.23 17.56 -18.24
CA VAL A 492 57.63 17.61 -18.69
C VAL A 492 57.97 18.86 -19.52
N GLU A 493 56.99 19.52 -20.13
CA GLU A 493 57.18 20.73 -20.95
C GLU A 493 56.86 22.02 -20.20
N LYS A 494 55.82 22.02 -19.34
CA LYS A 494 55.38 23.23 -18.61
C LYS A 494 55.65 23.20 -17.10
N GLY A 495 56.04 22.04 -16.55
CA GLY A 495 56.27 21.89 -15.11
C GLY A 495 54.99 21.93 -14.27
N GLU A 496 53.83 21.66 -14.88
CA GLU A 496 52.55 21.65 -14.17
C GLU A 496 52.36 20.34 -13.40
N VAL A 497 51.65 20.39 -12.27
CA VAL A 497 51.23 19.18 -11.54
C VAL A 497 49.81 18.85 -11.99
N VAL A 498 49.62 17.65 -12.51
CA VAL A 498 48.34 17.19 -13.03
C VAL A 498 47.90 15.93 -12.32
N THR A 499 46.59 15.72 -12.28
CA THR A 499 45.94 14.56 -11.68
C THR A 499 45.01 13.94 -12.71
N ASP A 500 45.00 12.62 -12.81
CA ASP A 500 44.07 11.92 -13.71
C ASP A 500 43.86 10.46 -13.26
N ARG A 501 43.07 9.73 -14.04
CA ARG A 501 42.90 8.29 -13.94
C ARG A 501 43.67 7.59 -15.05
N TRP A 502 44.28 6.47 -14.73
CA TRP A 502 44.91 5.56 -15.69
C TRP A 502 44.33 4.17 -15.51
N GLU A 503 44.25 3.41 -16.58
CA GLU A 503 43.90 2.00 -16.53
C GLU A 503 44.85 1.24 -17.45
N ASP A 504 45.39 0.15 -16.94
CA ASP A 504 46.35 -0.69 -17.66
C ASP A 504 46.18 -2.17 -17.28
N ALA A 505 47.05 -3.02 -17.81
CA ALA A 505 47.03 -4.46 -17.56
C ALA A 505 47.19 -4.85 -16.08
N THR A 506 47.59 -3.93 -15.20
CA THR A 506 47.87 -4.20 -13.78
C THR A 506 46.86 -3.58 -12.83
N GLY A 507 46.07 -2.60 -13.26
CA GLY A 507 45.11 -1.96 -12.38
C GLY A 507 44.41 -0.73 -12.94
N LYS A 508 43.51 -0.19 -12.11
CA LYS A 508 42.89 1.13 -12.27
C LYS A 508 43.52 2.06 -11.26
N TRP A 509 44.03 3.19 -11.71
CA TRP A 509 44.87 4.06 -10.92
C TRP A 509 44.28 5.46 -10.91
N LEU A 510 44.23 6.09 -9.74
CA LEU A 510 44.07 7.53 -9.61
C LEU A 510 45.44 8.08 -9.24
N TYR A 511 45.99 8.97 -10.05
CA TYR A 511 47.37 9.40 -9.90
C TYR A 511 47.53 10.91 -9.99
N ALA A 512 48.63 11.40 -9.44
CA ALA A 512 49.12 12.75 -9.61
C ALA A 512 50.59 12.69 -9.99
N ILE A 513 50.96 13.44 -11.02
CA ILE A 513 52.33 13.51 -11.52
C ILE A 513 52.86 14.94 -11.44
N GLY A 514 54.14 15.06 -11.13
CA GLY A 514 54.82 16.35 -11.05
C GLY A 514 56.29 16.31 -11.47
N PRO A 515 56.87 17.44 -11.90
CA PRO A 515 58.21 17.48 -12.49
C PRO A 515 59.33 17.34 -11.45
N ILE A 516 60.38 16.61 -11.79
CA ILE A 516 61.63 16.56 -11.02
C ILE A 516 62.66 17.44 -11.72
N TYR A 517 63.27 18.34 -10.95
CA TYR A 517 64.29 19.25 -11.43
C TYR A 517 65.68 18.79 -11.03
N ASP A 518 66.64 19.00 -11.91
CA ASP A 518 68.07 18.90 -11.59
C ASP A 518 68.61 20.21 -10.99
N SER A 519 69.90 20.23 -10.62
CA SER A 519 70.54 21.43 -10.06
C SER A 519 70.57 22.63 -11.02
N THR A 520 70.33 22.40 -12.32
CA THR A 520 70.27 23.45 -13.36
C THR A 520 68.84 23.96 -13.59
N ASN A 521 67.87 23.49 -12.79
CA ASN A 521 66.44 23.78 -12.93
C ASN A 521 65.83 23.25 -14.24
N LYS A 522 66.43 22.20 -14.82
CA LYS A 522 65.89 21.49 -15.97
C LYS A 522 65.04 20.32 -15.50
N ILE A 523 63.91 20.09 -16.17
CA ILE A 523 63.06 18.92 -15.89
C ILE A 523 63.76 17.67 -16.42
N VAL A 524 64.00 16.73 -15.52
CA VAL A 524 64.78 15.50 -15.75
C VAL A 524 63.98 14.23 -15.47
N GLY A 525 62.80 14.36 -14.88
CA GLY A 525 61.95 13.23 -14.56
C GLY A 525 60.56 13.66 -14.11
N VAL A 526 59.75 12.68 -13.78
CA VAL A 526 58.42 12.86 -13.24
C VAL A 526 58.32 12.01 -11.98
N TYR A 527 57.74 12.57 -10.93
CA TYR A 527 57.36 11.83 -9.73
C TYR A 527 55.85 11.63 -9.73
N GLU A 528 55.42 10.37 -9.68
CA GLU A 528 54.03 9.98 -9.56
C GLU A 528 53.73 9.53 -8.14
N THR A 529 52.57 9.95 -7.66
CA THR A 529 51.91 9.35 -6.50
C THR A 529 50.50 8.98 -6.90
N GLY A 530 50.09 7.76 -6.62
CA GLY A 530 48.75 7.31 -6.98
C GLY A 530 48.14 6.42 -5.92
N ARG A 531 46.87 6.09 -6.14
CA ARG A 531 46.13 5.10 -5.37
C ARG A 531 45.41 4.15 -6.31
N ASP A 532 45.38 2.90 -5.92
CA ASP A 532 44.56 1.88 -6.58
C ASP A 532 43.06 2.20 -6.43
N LEU A 533 42.38 2.39 -7.57
CA LEU A 533 40.95 2.61 -7.64
C LEU A 533 40.13 1.32 -7.43
N ASN A 534 40.67 0.13 -7.68
CA ASN A 534 39.95 -1.12 -7.44
C ASN A 534 39.57 -1.26 -5.97
N VAL A 535 40.51 -0.94 -5.09
CA VAL A 535 40.31 -0.88 -3.62
C VAL A 535 39.24 0.15 -3.25
N LEU A 536 39.21 1.30 -3.93
CA LEU A 536 38.20 2.33 -3.70
C LEU A 536 36.81 1.83 -4.13
N TYR A 537 36.71 1.20 -5.30
CA TYR A 537 35.45 0.62 -5.78
C TYR A 537 34.94 -0.47 -4.83
N GLN A 538 35.83 -1.34 -4.33
CA GLN A 538 35.51 -2.36 -3.33
C GLN A 538 35.02 -1.73 -2.00
N SER A 539 35.70 -0.69 -1.52
CA SER A 539 35.28 0.06 -0.32
C SER A 539 33.92 0.74 -0.50
N ASN A 540 33.70 1.37 -1.67
CA ASN A 540 32.44 2.00 -2.06
C ASN A 540 31.28 1.01 -2.09
N GLN A 541 31.50 -0.25 -2.47
CA GLN A 541 30.45 -1.27 -2.39
C GLN A 541 30.04 -1.58 -0.95
N THR A 542 30.97 -1.56 0.00
CA THR A 542 30.66 -1.75 1.43
C THR A 542 29.87 -0.56 1.97
N ILE A 543 30.26 0.66 1.59
CA ILE A 543 29.53 1.89 1.91
C ILE A 543 28.12 1.82 1.32
N TYR A 544 27.99 1.46 0.04
CA TYR A 544 26.70 1.32 -0.64
C TYR A 544 25.80 0.26 0.02
N LYS A 545 26.34 -0.93 0.32
CA LYS A 545 25.61 -1.98 1.06
C LYS A 545 25.14 -1.48 2.44
N SER A 546 25.98 -0.72 3.14
CA SER A 546 25.64 -0.12 4.44
C SER A 546 24.55 0.95 4.32
N ILE A 547 24.64 1.83 3.32
CA ILE A 547 23.62 2.83 2.98
C ILE A 547 22.30 2.13 2.68
N MET A 548 22.30 1.11 1.81
CA MET A 548 21.08 0.37 1.47
C MET A 548 20.47 -0.35 2.67
N ARG A 549 21.30 -0.96 3.53
CA ARG A 549 20.82 -1.58 4.79
C ARG A 549 20.17 -0.55 5.71
N ASN A 550 20.81 0.61 5.91
CA ASN A 550 20.29 1.66 6.78
C ASN A 550 19.00 2.27 6.21
N ILE A 551 18.93 2.48 4.89
CA ILE A 551 17.71 2.92 4.20
C ILE A 551 16.60 1.88 4.36
N GLY A 552 16.90 0.59 4.24
CA GLY A 552 15.94 -0.49 4.51
C GLY A 552 15.37 -0.43 5.92
N LEU A 553 16.23 -0.22 6.93
CA LEU A 553 15.81 -0.05 8.33
C LEU A 553 14.96 1.21 8.54
N ILE A 554 15.38 2.36 8.01
CA ILE A 554 14.63 3.61 8.09
C ILE A 554 13.27 3.48 7.40
N SER A 555 13.23 2.84 6.23
CA SER A 555 12.01 2.57 5.48
C SER A 555 11.05 1.68 6.28
N LEU A 556 11.56 0.63 6.93
CA LEU A 556 10.73 -0.23 7.79
C LEU A 556 10.11 0.56 8.95
N VAL A 557 10.90 1.38 9.64
CA VAL A 557 10.42 2.24 10.74
C VAL A 557 9.37 3.22 10.23
N LEU A 558 9.60 3.86 9.08
CA LEU A 558 8.68 4.82 8.48
C LEU A 558 7.38 4.14 8.05
N ILE A 559 7.43 2.93 7.49
CA ILE A 559 6.24 2.13 7.14
C ILE A 559 5.44 1.81 8.40
N VAL A 560 6.09 1.33 9.47
CA VAL A 560 5.41 1.04 10.75
C VAL A 560 4.77 2.30 11.33
N LEU A 561 5.47 3.43 11.30
CA LEU A 561 4.94 4.72 11.75
C LEU A 561 3.72 5.15 10.94
N VAL A 562 3.79 5.10 9.61
CA VAL A 562 2.66 5.42 8.72
C VAL A 562 1.47 4.50 8.98
N LEU A 563 1.70 3.20 9.16
CA LEU A 563 0.64 2.23 9.50
C LEU A 563 0.00 2.54 10.85
N ALA A 564 0.80 2.86 11.87
CA ALA A 564 0.31 3.20 13.20
C ALA A 564 -0.53 4.48 13.21
N VAL A 565 -0.04 5.54 12.55
CA VAL A 565 -0.78 6.82 12.40
C VAL A 565 -2.08 6.60 11.64
N THR A 566 -2.04 5.88 10.52
CA THR A 566 -3.23 5.59 9.70
C THR A 566 -4.26 4.77 10.48
N TYR A 567 -3.81 3.78 11.26
CA TYR A 567 -4.69 2.98 12.12
C TYR A 567 -5.37 3.83 13.18
N TYR A 568 -4.63 4.74 13.82
CA TYR A 568 -5.13 5.65 14.84
C TYR A 568 -6.20 6.59 14.26
N LEU A 569 -5.93 7.26 13.14
CA LEU A 569 -6.87 8.16 12.47
C LEU A 569 -8.17 7.45 12.07
N LEU A 570 -8.08 6.24 11.51
CA LEU A 570 -9.25 5.48 11.08
C LEU A 570 -10.03 4.81 12.21
N SER A 571 -9.51 4.82 13.44
CA SER A 571 -10.23 4.27 14.60
C SER A 571 -11.44 5.13 14.98
N SER A 572 -11.29 6.46 14.95
CA SER A 572 -12.37 7.42 15.21
C SER A 572 -13.49 7.31 14.16
N LEU A 573 -13.11 7.20 12.89
CA LEU A 573 -14.08 7.03 11.80
C LEU A 573 -14.86 5.72 11.91
N ARG A 574 -14.22 4.63 12.36
CA ARG A 574 -14.89 3.34 12.61
C ARG A 574 -15.94 3.45 13.71
N LYS A 575 -15.66 4.18 14.79
CA LYS A 575 -16.63 4.44 15.88
C LYS A 575 -17.83 5.22 15.36
N LEU A 576 -17.59 6.30 14.61
CA LEU A 576 -18.65 7.10 13.99
C LEU A 576 -19.53 6.26 13.06
N ARG A 577 -18.92 5.49 12.16
CA ARG A 577 -19.66 4.61 11.23
C ARG A 577 -20.57 3.63 11.98
N LYS A 578 -20.09 3.06 13.08
CA LYS A 578 -20.88 2.13 13.91
C LYS A 578 -22.10 2.85 14.50
N SER A 579 -21.91 4.03 15.09
CA SER A 579 -22.99 4.82 15.68
C SER A 579 -24.04 5.26 14.64
N VAL A 580 -23.61 5.67 13.44
CA VAL A 580 -24.51 5.99 12.33
C VAL A 580 -25.36 4.77 11.95
N MET A 581 -24.75 3.58 11.88
CA MET A 581 -25.46 2.35 11.53
C MET A 581 -26.48 1.94 12.61
N GLU A 582 -26.13 2.09 13.89
CA GLU A 582 -27.06 1.82 15.00
C GLU A 582 -28.28 2.77 14.94
N MET A 583 -28.07 4.04 14.62
CA MET A 583 -29.15 5.01 14.42
C MET A 583 -30.03 4.68 13.21
N ALA A 584 -29.44 4.30 12.08
CA ALA A 584 -30.18 3.87 10.89
C ALA A 584 -31.04 2.63 11.14
N ASN A 585 -30.63 1.76 12.06
CA ASN A 585 -31.39 0.57 12.49
C ASN A 585 -32.48 0.89 13.54
N GLY A 586 -32.74 2.17 13.83
CA GLY A 586 -33.83 2.60 14.71
C GLY A 586 -33.44 2.85 16.17
N ASN A 587 -32.15 2.81 16.52
CA ASN A 587 -31.70 3.20 17.86
C ASN A 587 -31.42 4.72 17.92
N TRP A 588 -32.41 5.50 18.35
CA TRP A 588 -32.33 6.96 18.37
C TRP A 588 -31.57 7.56 19.57
N ASP A 589 -31.13 6.73 20.52
CA ASP A 589 -30.37 7.17 21.72
C ASP A 589 -28.85 7.03 21.57
N VAL A 590 -28.38 6.66 20.38
CA VAL A 590 -26.96 6.49 20.09
C VAL A 590 -26.24 7.82 20.20
N LYS A 591 -25.16 7.84 20.99
CA LYS A 591 -24.18 8.94 21.03
C LYS A 591 -22.82 8.43 20.62
N VAL A 592 -22.15 9.18 19.76
CA VAL A 592 -20.76 8.91 19.40
C VAL A 592 -19.85 9.76 20.29
N ASN A 593 -18.83 9.15 20.90
CA ASN A 593 -17.81 9.85 21.66
C ASN A 593 -16.47 9.74 20.95
N ILE A 594 -16.06 10.82 20.30
CA ILE A 594 -14.80 10.95 19.58
C ILE A 594 -13.95 11.94 20.35
N ARG A 595 -12.75 11.51 20.77
CA ARG A 595 -11.84 12.32 21.61
C ARG A 595 -10.84 13.16 20.79
N SER A 596 -10.90 13.11 19.47
CA SER A 596 -10.03 13.91 18.60
C SER A 596 -10.53 15.35 18.52
N GLN A 597 -9.60 16.29 18.36
CA GLN A 597 -9.87 17.72 18.14
C GLN A 597 -9.70 18.09 16.66
N ASP A 598 -9.99 17.15 15.78
CA ASP A 598 -9.90 17.27 14.32
C ASP A 598 -11.31 17.30 13.71
N GLU A 599 -11.39 17.34 12.38
CA GLU A 599 -12.65 17.36 11.63
C GLU A 599 -13.52 16.11 11.91
N VAL A 600 -12.91 15.00 12.36
CA VAL A 600 -13.64 13.79 12.75
C VAL A 600 -14.33 13.99 14.11
N GLY A 601 -13.68 14.71 15.03
CA GLY A 601 -14.28 15.17 16.28
C GLY A 601 -15.50 16.06 16.04
N ASP A 602 -15.35 17.07 15.18
CA ASP A 602 -16.43 17.98 14.78
C ASP A 602 -17.61 17.21 14.18
N LEU A 603 -17.33 16.27 13.27
CA LEU A 603 -18.37 15.43 12.67
C LEU A 603 -19.10 14.56 13.72
N GLY A 604 -18.37 14.09 14.74
CA GLY A 604 -18.96 13.39 15.88
C GLY A 604 -19.91 14.27 16.70
N GLU A 605 -19.54 15.54 16.95
CA GLU A 605 -20.42 16.49 17.62
C GLU A 605 -21.66 16.81 16.80
N GLN A 606 -21.49 17.10 15.50
CA GLN A 606 -22.61 17.38 14.60
C GLN A 606 -23.57 16.19 14.50
N PHE A 607 -23.03 14.96 14.44
CA PHE A 607 -23.85 13.74 14.50
C PHE A 607 -24.67 13.68 15.80
N ASN A 608 -24.07 13.96 16.96
CA ASN A 608 -24.79 13.97 18.23
C ASN A 608 -25.89 15.04 18.29
N ARG A 609 -25.66 16.24 17.71
CA ARG A 609 -26.69 17.29 17.61
C ARG A 609 -27.84 16.85 16.71
N MET A 610 -27.54 16.26 15.55
CA MET A 610 -28.54 15.70 14.65
C MET A 610 -29.36 14.58 15.33
N ALA A 611 -28.71 13.65 16.02
CA ALA A 611 -29.38 12.57 16.75
C ALA A 611 -30.33 13.12 17.82
N LEU A 612 -29.90 14.14 18.57
CA LEU A 612 -30.74 14.82 19.55
C LEU A 612 -31.98 15.48 18.90
N HIS A 613 -31.79 16.22 17.80
CA HIS A 613 -32.89 16.87 17.09
C HIS A 613 -33.90 15.87 16.53
N ILE A 614 -33.44 14.79 15.89
CA ILE A 614 -34.32 13.75 15.36
C ILE A 614 -35.14 13.12 16.48
N ARG A 615 -34.51 12.81 17.63
CA ARG A 615 -35.21 12.26 18.79
C ARG A 615 -36.28 13.22 19.32
N THR A 616 -35.96 14.50 19.44
CA THR A 616 -36.93 15.53 19.87
C THR A 616 -38.07 15.64 18.87
N TYR A 617 -37.78 15.66 17.57
CA TYR A 617 -38.80 15.76 16.52
C TYR A 617 -39.76 14.56 16.51
N ILE A 618 -39.24 13.33 16.67
CA ILE A 618 -40.06 12.12 16.81
C ILE A 618 -40.97 12.23 18.05
N LYS A 619 -40.42 12.68 19.19
CA LYS A 619 -41.20 12.87 20.42
C LYS A 619 -42.31 13.92 20.21
N ASP A 620 -41.98 15.04 19.59
CA ASP A 620 -42.91 16.14 19.35
C ASP A 620 -44.04 15.70 18.42
N ILE A 621 -43.72 15.04 17.30
CA ILE A 621 -44.72 14.46 16.38
C ILE A 621 -45.62 13.46 17.10
N THR A 622 -45.04 12.57 17.91
CA THR A 622 -45.83 11.57 18.64
C THR A 622 -46.80 12.25 19.61
N SER A 623 -46.34 13.24 20.37
CA SER A 623 -47.20 14.01 21.28
C SER A 623 -48.28 14.81 20.56
N PHE A 624 -47.97 15.37 19.38
CA PHE A 624 -48.92 16.08 18.53
C PHE A 624 -49.98 15.14 17.97
N SER A 625 -49.58 13.95 17.50
CA SER A 625 -50.51 12.92 17.03
C SER A 625 -51.46 12.46 18.14
N GLU A 626 -50.96 12.24 19.36
CA GLU A 626 -51.77 11.86 20.52
C GLU A 626 -52.75 12.98 20.91
N ALA A 627 -52.31 14.24 20.87
CA ALA A 627 -53.18 15.38 21.14
C ALA A 627 -54.29 15.51 20.09
N SER A 628 -53.95 15.33 18.80
CA SER A 628 -54.90 15.43 17.68
C SER A 628 -56.04 14.41 17.78
N HIS A 629 -55.76 13.18 18.26
CA HIS A 629 -56.79 12.16 18.48
C HIS A 629 -57.85 12.54 19.54
N ARG A 630 -57.57 13.50 20.43
CA ARG A 630 -58.54 13.97 21.43
C ARG A 630 -59.62 14.87 20.82
N PHE A 631 -59.36 15.44 19.65
CA PHE A 631 -60.28 16.38 18.98
C PHE A 631 -61.07 15.75 17.83
N VAL A 632 -60.63 14.61 17.29
CA VAL A 632 -61.32 13.91 16.20
C VAL A 632 -61.54 12.44 16.57
N PRO A 633 -62.80 11.97 16.69
CA PRO A 633 -63.09 10.57 17.03
C PRO A 633 -62.57 9.61 15.94
N GLN A 634 -61.56 8.79 16.26
CA GLN A 634 -60.98 7.81 15.32
C GLN A 634 -62.03 6.84 14.74
N GLN A 635 -63.10 6.58 15.49
CA GLN A 635 -64.18 5.70 15.07
C GLN A 635 -64.89 6.21 13.81
N ILE A 636 -64.98 7.54 13.60
CA ILE A 636 -65.54 8.13 12.38
C ILE A 636 -64.75 7.66 11.15
N PHE A 637 -63.41 7.60 11.25
CA PHE A 637 -62.55 7.18 10.13
C PHE A 637 -62.81 5.72 9.73
N LYS A 638 -63.03 4.85 10.73
CA LYS A 638 -63.37 3.45 10.49
C LYS A 638 -64.66 3.31 9.67
N TYR A 639 -65.70 4.10 9.99
CA TYR A 639 -66.97 4.05 9.24
C TYR A 639 -66.85 4.66 7.84
N LEU A 640 -65.99 5.66 7.65
CA LEU A 640 -65.65 6.22 6.34
C LEU A 640 -64.70 5.33 5.50
N GLY A 641 -64.24 4.19 6.04
CA GLY A 641 -63.29 3.30 5.37
C GLY A 641 -61.87 3.86 5.24
N LYS A 642 -61.46 4.77 6.14
CA LYS A 642 -60.18 5.48 6.12
C LYS A 642 -59.23 4.97 7.20
N LYS A 643 -57.92 4.94 6.91
CA LYS A 643 -56.89 4.40 7.82
C LYS A 643 -56.46 5.36 8.94
N GLY A 644 -56.70 6.65 8.77
CA GLY A 644 -56.33 7.69 9.72
C GLY A 644 -56.65 9.08 9.21
N ILE A 645 -56.31 10.09 10.01
CA ILE A 645 -56.65 11.49 9.74
C ILE A 645 -56.09 12.03 8.41
N THR A 646 -54.97 11.49 7.94
CA THR A 646 -54.30 11.91 6.68
C THR A 646 -54.98 11.39 5.43
N ASP A 647 -55.91 10.44 5.53
CA ASP A 647 -56.58 9.78 4.40
C ASP A 647 -57.96 10.41 4.10
N ILE A 648 -58.30 11.47 4.85
CA ILE A 648 -59.61 12.12 4.88
C ILE A 648 -59.61 13.32 3.96
N HIS A 649 -60.66 13.40 3.15
CA HIS A 649 -60.88 14.49 2.22
C HIS A 649 -62.27 15.09 2.44
N LEU A 650 -62.41 16.39 2.13
CA LEU A 650 -63.69 17.07 2.15
C LEU A 650 -64.68 16.35 1.23
N GLY A 651 -65.89 16.10 1.71
CA GLY A 651 -66.93 15.36 0.96
C GLY A 651 -66.87 13.83 1.09
N ASP A 652 -65.88 13.27 1.79
CA ASP A 652 -65.91 11.85 2.19
C ASP A 652 -67.20 11.60 3.00
N GLN A 653 -68.04 10.68 2.52
CA GLN A 653 -69.34 10.39 3.13
C GLN A 653 -69.72 8.92 3.01
N VAL A 654 -70.53 8.46 3.96
CA VAL A 654 -71.09 7.10 3.98
C VAL A 654 -72.51 7.13 4.54
N GLN A 655 -73.44 6.52 3.81
CA GLN A 655 -74.80 6.31 4.30
C GLN A 655 -74.82 5.10 5.23
N GLN A 656 -75.38 5.26 6.42
CA GLN A 656 -75.46 4.23 7.45
C GLN A 656 -76.86 4.24 8.08
N ASN A 657 -77.34 3.09 8.55
CA ASN A 657 -78.59 3.02 9.29
C ASN A 657 -78.25 2.75 10.76
N MET A 658 -78.20 3.81 11.57
CA MET A 658 -77.72 3.74 12.95
C MET A 658 -78.83 4.11 13.94
N THR A 659 -78.68 3.63 15.18
CA THR A 659 -79.51 4.14 16.28
C THR A 659 -78.90 5.44 16.79
N VAL A 660 -79.70 6.50 16.84
CA VAL A 660 -79.33 7.82 17.34
C VAL A 660 -79.88 7.98 18.74
N MET A 661 -79.04 8.43 19.66
CA MET A 661 -79.44 8.84 21.01
C MET A 661 -79.09 10.31 21.22
N VAL A 662 -80.05 11.10 21.68
CA VAL A 662 -79.80 12.47 22.16
C VAL A 662 -80.09 12.50 23.65
N ALA A 663 -79.11 12.95 24.43
CA ALA A 663 -79.20 13.07 25.88
C ALA A 663 -78.91 14.51 26.30
N ASN A 664 -79.75 15.11 27.14
CA ASN A 664 -79.55 16.47 27.61
C ASN A 664 -80.10 16.70 29.02
N ILE A 665 -79.43 17.57 29.79
CA ILE A 665 -79.92 17.95 31.12
C ILE A 665 -81.17 18.81 30.98
N ARG A 666 -82.25 18.39 31.63
CA ARG A 666 -83.52 19.12 31.66
C ARG A 666 -83.34 20.45 32.37
N SER A 667 -83.95 21.50 31.82
CA SER A 667 -83.92 22.85 32.40
C SER A 667 -82.51 23.39 32.69
N PHE A 668 -81.47 22.92 31.97
CA PHE A 668 -80.08 23.29 32.23
C PHE A 668 -79.82 24.81 32.25
N HIS A 669 -80.54 25.58 31.44
CA HIS A 669 -80.45 27.04 31.43
C HIS A 669 -80.73 27.68 32.81
N HIS A 670 -81.62 27.10 33.63
CA HIS A 670 -81.86 27.57 34.99
C HIS A 670 -80.65 27.35 35.90
N LEU A 671 -80.02 26.18 35.81
CA LEU A 671 -78.79 25.89 36.52
C LEU A 671 -77.65 26.81 36.05
N SER A 672 -77.48 26.95 34.73
CA SER A 672 -76.43 27.77 34.12
C SER A 672 -76.52 29.26 34.54
N LYS A 673 -77.71 29.81 34.82
CA LYS A 673 -77.89 31.18 35.32
C LYS A 673 -77.36 31.41 36.73
N GLN A 674 -77.24 30.35 37.52
CA GLN A 674 -76.75 30.39 38.90
C GLN A 674 -75.23 30.12 38.99
N LEU A 675 -74.60 29.75 37.87
CA LEU A 675 -73.17 29.44 37.79
C LEU A 675 -72.41 30.58 37.12
N THR A 676 -71.19 30.85 37.59
CA THR A 676 -70.25 31.66 36.82
C THR A 676 -69.86 30.95 35.51
N PRO A 677 -69.40 31.66 34.46
CA PRO A 677 -68.98 31.02 33.21
C PRO A 677 -67.97 29.88 33.41
N LYS A 678 -66.99 30.05 34.32
CA LYS A 678 -66.02 28.99 34.66
C LYS A 678 -66.69 27.79 35.34
N GLN A 679 -67.53 28.01 36.35
CA GLN A 679 -68.25 26.93 37.02
C GLN A 679 -69.17 26.18 36.04
N ASN A 680 -69.76 26.89 35.08
CA ASN A 680 -70.59 26.29 34.04
C ASN A 680 -69.77 25.36 33.12
N PHE A 681 -68.60 25.82 32.65
CA PHE A 681 -67.67 24.99 31.87
C PHE A 681 -67.14 23.79 32.66
N ASP A 682 -66.74 23.99 33.92
CA ASP A 682 -66.27 22.91 34.80
C ASP A 682 -67.37 21.87 35.06
N PHE A 683 -68.62 22.33 35.25
CA PHE A 683 -69.79 21.46 35.40
C PHE A 683 -70.04 20.63 34.14
N MET A 684 -70.11 21.26 32.96
CA MET A 684 -70.29 20.55 31.68
C MET A 684 -69.21 19.49 31.47
N ASN A 685 -67.94 19.85 31.64
CA ASN A 685 -66.83 18.91 31.45
C ASN A 685 -66.88 17.76 32.47
N THR A 686 -67.25 18.03 33.72
CA THR A 686 -67.40 17.00 34.76
C THR A 686 -68.55 16.05 34.46
N PHE A 687 -69.69 16.61 34.03
CA PHE A 687 -70.86 15.86 33.60
C PHE A 687 -70.50 14.96 32.41
N LEU A 688 -69.98 15.53 31.32
CA LEU A 688 -69.61 14.78 30.12
C LEU A 688 -68.56 13.71 30.42
N LYS A 689 -67.57 14.00 31.28
CA LYS A 689 -66.56 13.01 31.72
C LYS A 689 -67.20 11.82 32.44
N ARG A 690 -68.27 12.04 33.23
CA ARG A 690 -68.96 11.00 33.99
C ARG A 690 -69.84 10.11 33.09
N PHE A 691 -70.58 10.71 32.16
CA PHE A 691 -71.60 9.99 31.38
C PHE A 691 -71.16 9.50 30.00
N SER A 692 -70.23 10.19 29.34
CA SER A 692 -69.71 9.77 28.03
C SER A 692 -69.14 8.34 27.98
N PRO A 693 -68.49 7.79 29.04
CA PRO A 693 -68.00 6.42 29.03
C PRO A 693 -69.08 5.36 28.79
N PHE A 694 -70.32 5.54 29.29
CA PHE A 694 -71.39 4.54 29.11
C PHE A 694 -71.77 4.36 27.64
N VAL A 695 -71.69 5.41 26.84
CA VAL A 695 -71.86 5.33 25.38
C VAL A 695 -70.77 4.45 24.78
N ARG A 696 -69.50 4.68 25.14
CA ARG A 696 -68.35 3.93 24.59
C ARG A 696 -68.31 2.48 25.05
N THR A 697 -68.70 2.19 26.29
CA THR A 697 -68.78 0.82 26.82
C THR A 697 -69.76 -0.03 26.03
N GLU A 698 -70.82 0.58 25.51
CA GLU A 698 -71.81 -0.08 24.65
C GLU A 698 -71.51 0.14 23.15
N GLU A 699 -70.23 0.28 22.77
CA GLU A 699 -69.78 0.45 21.39
C GLU A 699 -70.37 1.64 20.61
N GLY A 700 -71.00 2.59 21.31
CA GLY A 700 -71.47 3.84 20.75
C GLY A 700 -70.36 4.87 20.58
N LEU A 701 -70.58 5.82 19.69
CA LEU A 701 -69.69 6.95 19.46
C LEU A 701 -70.43 8.27 19.74
N ILE A 702 -69.79 9.18 20.48
CA ILE A 702 -70.32 10.54 20.64
C ILE A 702 -69.98 11.32 19.39
N SER A 703 -71.00 11.68 18.61
CA SER A 703 -70.85 12.44 17.39
C SER A 703 -70.58 13.91 17.70
N LYS A 704 -71.35 14.49 18.62
CA LYS A 704 -71.19 15.89 19.05
C LYS A 704 -71.70 16.12 20.47
N TYR A 705 -71.07 17.07 21.17
CA TYR A 705 -71.55 17.59 22.44
C TYR A 705 -72.55 18.72 22.19
N LEU A 706 -73.63 18.74 22.98
CA LEU A 706 -74.76 19.68 22.87
C LEU A 706 -74.87 20.54 24.13
N GLY A 707 -73.74 21.10 24.59
CA GLY A 707 -73.66 21.76 25.90
C GLY A 707 -73.58 20.74 27.05
N ALA A 708 -74.55 20.76 27.97
CA ALA A 708 -74.67 19.77 29.04
C ALA A 708 -75.44 18.52 28.58
N GLY A 709 -75.03 18.00 27.43
CA GLY A 709 -75.69 16.90 26.73
C GLY A 709 -74.83 16.43 25.57
N PHE A 710 -75.23 15.33 24.93
CA PHE A 710 -74.52 14.76 23.80
C PHE A 710 -75.45 14.02 22.85
N MET A 711 -75.03 13.96 21.59
CA MET A 711 -75.58 13.09 20.58
C MET A 711 -74.63 11.91 20.37
N ALA A 712 -75.16 10.70 20.50
CA ALA A 712 -74.45 9.46 20.30
C ALA A 712 -75.06 8.66 19.14
N LEU A 713 -74.20 7.99 18.38
CA LEU A 713 -74.58 7.05 17.33
C LEU A 713 -74.18 5.65 17.75
N PHE A 714 -75.06 4.69 17.52
CA PHE A 714 -74.85 3.27 17.77
C PHE A 714 -75.00 2.53 16.44
N PRO A 715 -73.86 2.16 15.81
CA PRO A 715 -73.82 1.57 14.47
C PRO A 715 -74.10 0.06 14.48
N SER A 716 -73.88 -0.60 15.62
CA SER A 716 -73.98 -2.05 15.78
C SER A 716 -75.41 -2.48 16.17
N ARG A 717 -75.66 -2.78 17.44
CA ARG A 717 -76.93 -3.37 17.87
C ARG A 717 -77.84 -2.31 18.45
N ASN A 718 -79.12 -2.39 18.12
CA ASN A 718 -80.13 -1.45 18.61
C ASN A 718 -80.22 -1.41 20.14
N GLU A 719 -80.01 -2.56 20.80
CA GLU A 719 -80.08 -2.65 22.27
C GLU A 719 -78.97 -1.87 22.96
N ASP A 720 -77.85 -1.61 22.28
CA ASP A 720 -76.67 -0.96 22.86
C ASP A 720 -77.00 0.47 23.30
N ALA A 721 -77.78 1.20 22.49
CA ALA A 721 -78.27 2.53 22.83
C ALA A 721 -79.16 2.52 24.08
N LEU A 722 -80.03 1.51 24.21
CA LEU A 722 -80.94 1.42 25.34
C LEU A 722 -80.22 0.98 26.62
N ARG A 723 -79.24 0.07 26.53
CA ARG A 723 -78.35 -0.28 27.65
C ARG A 723 -77.55 0.93 28.12
N ALA A 724 -76.99 1.71 27.20
CA ALA A 724 -76.28 2.94 27.53
C ALA A 724 -77.21 3.94 28.23
N ALA A 725 -78.42 4.18 27.70
CA ALA A 725 -79.39 5.08 28.31
C ALA A 725 -79.82 4.64 29.72
N VAL A 726 -80.09 3.34 29.91
CA VAL A 726 -80.43 2.78 31.24
C VAL A 726 -79.26 2.92 32.21
N ALA A 727 -78.03 2.66 31.78
CA ALA A 727 -76.84 2.82 32.61
C ALA A 727 -76.63 4.30 33.00
N ILE A 728 -76.82 5.22 32.06
CA ILE A 728 -76.76 6.67 32.30
C ILE A 728 -77.82 7.09 33.33
N ARG A 729 -79.07 6.62 33.21
CA ARG A 729 -80.12 6.93 34.20
C ARG A 729 -79.80 6.40 35.59
N ARG A 730 -79.26 5.19 35.70
CA ARG A 730 -78.86 4.62 36.99
C ARG A 730 -77.71 5.41 37.61
N GLU A 731 -76.71 5.78 36.82
CA GLU A 731 -75.58 6.58 37.28
C GLU A 731 -76.00 7.98 37.72
N LEU A 732 -77.04 8.55 37.10
CA LEU A 732 -77.57 9.87 37.45
C LEU A 732 -77.98 9.96 38.93
N VAL A 733 -78.46 8.86 39.52
CA VAL A 733 -78.81 8.81 40.95
C VAL A 733 -77.59 9.09 41.81
N SER A 734 -76.51 8.34 41.62
CA SER A 734 -75.25 8.54 42.36
C SER A 734 -74.57 9.86 42.00
N TYR A 735 -74.69 10.33 40.76
CA TYR A 735 -74.19 11.65 40.38
C TYR A 735 -74.92 12.77 41.14
N ASN A 736 -76.24 12.68 41.29
CA ASN A 736 -77.02 13.65 42.06
C ASN A 736 -76.69 13.63 43.56
N GLU A 737 -76.36 12.48 44.14
CA GLU A 737 -75.83 12.40 45.50
C GLU A 737 -74.52 13.17 45.63
N SER A 738 -73.62 13.04 44.63
CA SER A 738 -72.35 13.78 44.61
C SER A 738 -72.54 15.29 44.41
N LEU A 739 -73.52 15.70 43.59
CA LEU A 739 -73.89 17.11 43.42
C LEU A 739 -74.42 17.70 44.71
N LYS A 740 -75.31 16.98 45.41
CA LYS A 740 -75.86 17.40 46.69
C LYS A 740 -74.77 17.56 47.75
N ALA A 741 -73.82 16.62 47.83
CA ALA A 741 -72.67 16.72 48.73
C ALA A 741 -71.77 17.93 48.40
N SER A 742 -71.75 18.35 47.12
CA SER A 742 -71.00 19.50 46.63
C SER A 742 -71.79 20.82 46.66
N GLY A 743 -72.99 20.83 47.25
CA GLY A 743 -73.83 22.02 47.40
C GLY A 743 -74.65 22.41 46.16
N PHE A 744 -74.69 21.57 45.12
CA PHE A 744 -75.48 21.81 43.91
C PHE A 744 -76.86 21.13 44.00
N ALA A 745 -77.85 21.71 43.32
CA ALA A 745 -79.16 21.09 43.14
C ALA A 745 -79.03 19.83 42.27
N PRO A 746 -79.82 18.77 42.53
CA PRO A 746 -79.86 17.61 41.66
C PRO A 746 -80.36 17.99 40.26
N VAL A 747 -79.84 17.32 39.25
CA VAL A 747 -80.22 17.50 37.85
C VAL A 747 -80.97 16.29 37.34
N ASP A 748 -81.82 16.51 36.33
CA ASP A 748 -82.52 15.44 35.64
C ASP A 748 -82.10 15.39 34.16
N LEU A 749 -82.15 14.20 33.55
CA LEU A 749 -81.66 13.95 32.21
C LEU A 749 -82.76 13.40 31.30
N GLY A 750 -83.07 14.11 30.22
CA GLY A 750 -83.92 13.62 29.14
C GLY A 750 -83.08 12.88 28.12
N MET A 751 -83.56 11.72 27.66
CA MET A 751 -82.95 10.98 26.57
C MET A 751 -84.02 10.58 25.55
N ALA A 752 -83.69 10.72 24.28
CA ALA A 752 -84.48 10.14 23.21
C ALA A 752 -83.66 9.24 22.31
N ILE A 753 -84.29 8.14 21.86
CA ILE A 753 -83.67 7.15 21.00
C ILE A 753 -84.58 6.87 19.80
N HIS A 754 -83.99 6.96 18.61
CA HIS A 754 -84.64 6.60 17.36
C HIS A 754 -83.62 5.92 16.45
N LYS A 755 -84.11 5.19 15.46
CA LYS A 755 -83.26 4.53 14.46
C LYS A 755 -83.75 4.86 13.07
N GLY A 756 -82.82 5.28 12.23
CA GLY A 756 -83.09 5.57 10.83
C GLY A 756 -81.82 5.81 10.02
N PRO A 757 -81.98 5.98 8.70
CA PRO A 757 -80.88 6.28 7.79
C PRO A 757 -80.23 7.64 8.12
N LEU A 758 -78.91 7.67 8.11
CA LEU A 758 -78.12 8.89 8.24
C LEU A 758 -76.93 8.91 7.29
N MET A 759 -76.49 10.12 6.91
CA MET A 759 -75.24 10.32 6.18
C MET A 759 -74.18 10.79 7.18
N LEU A 760 -73.15 9.97 7.41
CA LEU A 760 -71.96 10.36 8.15
C LEU A 760 -70.92 10.86 7.14
N GLY A 761 -70.38 12.06 7.33
CA GLY A 761 -69.42 12.60 6.38
C GLY A 761 -68.58 13.75 6.92
N ILE A 762 -67.62 14.16 6.11
CA ILE A 762 -66.73 15.28 6.39
C ILE A 762 -67.22 16.51 5.63
N VAL A 763 -67.60 17.53 6.38
CA VAL A 763 -68.17 18.78 5.85
C VAL A 763 -67.34 19.98 6.32
N GLY A 764 -67.45 21.10 5.62
CA GLY A 764 -66.70 22.32 5.92
C GLY A 764 -66.01 22.88 4.67
N GLU A 765 -64.79 23.39 4.87
CA GLU A 765 -63.91 23.92 3.82
C GLU A 765 -62.48 23.36 3.97
N GLU A 766 -61.60 23.62 3.00
CA GLU A 766 -60.26 23.01 2.92
C GLU A 766 -59.40 23.17 4.19
N GLN A 767 -59.54 24.28 4.91
CA GLN A 767 -58.78 24.60 6.12
C GLN A 767 -59.51 24.23 7.42
N ARG A 768 -60.81 23.90 7.34
CA ARG A 768 -61.65 23.54 8.49
C ARG A 768 -62.67 22.48 8.11
N MET A 769 -62.32 21.23 8.44
CA MET A 769 -63.15 20.06 8.25
C MET A 769 -63.75 19.58 9.58
N GLU A 770 -65.01 19.18 9.57
CA GLU A 770 -65.72 18.61 10.72
C GLU A 770 -66.42 17.31 10.30
N GLY A 771 -66.25 16.27 11.12
CA GLY A 771 -67.05 15.05 10.98
C GLY A 771 -68.46 15.32 11.48
N ASN A 772 -69.45 15.24 10.59
CA ASN A 772 -70.83 15.58 10.89
C ASN A 772 -71.79 14.48 10.43
N VAL A 773 -73.01 14.54 10.94
CA VAL A 773 -74.11 13.65 10.60
C VAL A 773 -75.27 14.47 10.08
N ILE A 774 -75.76 14.13 8.89
CA ILE A 774 -76.92 14.77 8.26
C ILE A 774 -78.01 13.73 8.09
N SER A 775 -79.17 13.97 8.71
CA SER A 775 -80.32 13.06 8.67
C SER A 775 -81.57 13.73 9.26
N ASP A 776 -82.73 13.46 8.66
CA ASP A 776 -84.02 13.83 9.25
C ASP A 776 -84.29 13.03 10.53
N ASP A 777 -83.88 11.76 10.61
CA ASP A 777 -84.01 10.92 11.81
C ASP A 777 -83.21 11.46 13.00
N VAL A 778 -82.07 12.10 12.74
CA VAL A 778 -81.30 12.81 13.78
C VAL A 778 -82.06 14.02 14.31
N ASN A 779 -82.68 14.81 13.43
CA ASN A 779 -83.52 15.95 13.83
C ASN A 779 -84.78 15.51 14.59
N ILE A 780 -85.40 14.40 14.16
CA ILE A 780 -86.51 13.76 14.88
C ILE A 780 -86.06 13.37 16.28
N THR A 781 -84.90 12.71 16.43
CA THR A 781 -84.38 12.28 17.74
C THR A 781 -84.14 13.47 18.66
N ALA A 782 -83.55 14.55 18.15
CA ALA A 782 -83.34 15.78 18.92
C ALA A 782 -84.67 16.44 19.34
N THR A 783 -85.71 16.32 18.51
CA THR A 783 -87.06 16.82 18.83
C THR A 783 -87.73 15.95 19.89
N LEU A 784 -87.62 14.64 19.77
CA LEU A 784 -88.08 13.68 20.78
C LEU A 784 -87.41 13.92 22.14
N GLU A 785 -86.11 14.25 22.17
CA GLU A 785 -85.44 14.55 23.44
C GLU A 785 -86.09 15.74 24.15
N ARG A 786 -86.40 16.82 23.43
CA ARG A 786 -87.13 17.96 24.00
C ARG A 786 -88.53 17.57 24.48
N MET A 787 -89.25 16.75 23.69
CA MET A 787 -90.57 16.24 24.06
C MET A 787 -90.53 15.34 25.30
N SER A 788 -89.39 14.68 25.55
CA SER A 788 -89.21 13.81 26.72
C SER A 788 -89.42 14.57 28.05
N ASP A 789 -89.09 15.86 28.11
CA ASP A 789 -89.32 16.68 29.31
C ASP A 789 -90.81 16.99 29.51
N THR A 790 -91.50 17.41 28.44
CA THR A 790 -92.95 17.67 28.43
C THR A 790 -93.73 16.42 28.85
N MET A 791 -93.33 15.25 28.36
CA MET A 791 -93.94 13.97 28.71
C MET A 791 -93.43 13.39 30.04
N GLY A 792 -92.34 13.92 30.59
CA GLY A 792 -91.66 13.37 31.77
C GLY A 792 -91.11 11.96 31.58
N ALA A 793 -90.82 11.55 30.35
CA ALA A 793 -90.21 10.26 30.02
C ALA A 793 -88.68 10.38 30.11
N SER A 794 -88.05 9.60 30.98
CA SER A 794 -86.59 9.64 31.15
C SER A 794 -85.85 9.11 29.91
N ILE A 795 -86.41 8.10 29.27
CA ILE A 795 -85.93 7.54 28.01
C ILE A 795 -87.14 7.41 27.08
N LEU A 796 -87.23 8.31 26.11
CA LEU A 796 -88.28 8.32 25.11
C LEU A 796 -87.80 7.61 23.86
N VAL A 797 -88.53 6.60 23.40
CA VAL A 797 -88.17 5.87 22.20
C VAL A 797 -89.33 5.79 21.22
N THR A 798 -89.03 5.76 19.93
CA THR A 798 -90.06 5.46 18.92
C THR A 798 -90.42 3.98 18.94
N ARG A 799 -91.69 3.64 18.75
CA ARG A 799 -92.15 2.25 18.65
C ARG A 799 -91.41 1.46 17.57
N THR A 800 -91.16 2.09 16.41
CA THR A 800 -90.43 1.48 15.29
C THR A 800 -89.00 1.07 15.65
N PHE A 801 -88.33 1.78 16.56
CA PHE A 801 -87.04 1.37 17.11
C PHE A 801 -87.22 0.21 18.10
N TYR A 802 -88.19 0.33 19.00
CA TYR A 802 -88.42 -0.65 20.07
C TYR A 802 -88.78 -2.04 19.54
N GLU A 803 -89.56 -2.11 18.45
CA GLU A 803 -89.92 -3.37 17.78
C GLU A 803 -88.73 -4.05 17.07
N GLN A 804 -87.64 -3.32 16.82
CA GLN A 804 -86.41 -3.88 16.25
C GLN A 804 -85.43 -4.39 17.33
N LEU A 805 -85.81 -4.41 18.60
CA LEU A 805 -85.00 -5.01 19.67
C LEU A 805 -85.16 -6.53 19.65
N ARG A 806 -84.08 -7.27 19.90
CA ARG A 806 -84.11 -8.74 19.98
C ARG A 806 -84.78 -9.27 21.25
N SER A 807 -84.72 -8.50 22.33
CA SER A 807 -85.25 -8.87 23.66
C SER A 807 -85.89 -7.65 24.36
N PRO A 808 -86.95 -7.08 23.79
CA PRO A 808 -87.61 -5.89 24.34
C PRO A 808 -88.18 -6.14 25.75
N GLU A 809 -88.59 -7.36 26.09
CA GLU A 809 -89.17 -7.74 27.38
C GLU A 809 -88.26 -7.48 28.60
N ARG A 810 -86.96 -7.29 28.37
CA ARG A 810 -85.99 -6.98 29.43
C ARG A 810 -86.09 -5.54 29.93
N PHE A 811 -86.78 -4.67 29.21
CA PHE A 811 -86.92 -3.26 29.56
C PHE A 811 -88.36 -2.98 29.95
N ARG A 812 -88.59 -2.45 31.16
CA ARG A 812 -89.93 -1.97 31.53
C ARG A 812 -90.28 -0.72 30.73
N PHE A 813 -91.47 -0.71 30.16
CA PHE A 813 -91.92 0.34 29.26
C PHE A 813 -93.42 0.58 29.35
N ARG A 814 -93.90 1.73 28.86
CA ARG A 814 -95.33 2.02 28.64
C ARG A 814 -95.54 2.79 27.35
N LEU A 815 -96.66 2.56 26.68
CA LEU A 815 -97.05 3.29 25.47
C LEU A 815 -97.47 4.71 25.82
N LEU A 816 -96.89 5.68 25.12
CA LEU A 816 -97.22 7.11 25.21
C LEU A 816 -98.06 7.59 24.03
N GLY A 817 -98.60 6.70 23.19
CA GLY A 817 -99.49 7.08 22.09
C GLY A 817 -98.79 7.69 20.86
N ARG A 818 -99.60 8.13 19.91
CA ARG A 818 -99.17 8.71 18.62
C ARG A 818 -99.05 10.22 18.71
N VAL A 819 -97.93 10.75 18.26
CA VAL A 819 -97.68 12.19 18.15
C VAL A 819 -97.29 12.59 16.74
N ARG A 820 -97.66 13.82 16.35
CA ARG A 820 -97.19 14.45 15.12
C ARG A 820 -95.98 15.30 15.47
N ILE A 821 -94.92 15.15 14.68
CA ILE A 821 -93.68 15.91 14.84
C ILE A 821 -93.55 16.81 13.63
N ASP A 822 -93.20 18.08 13.84
CA ASP A 822 -92.95 19.03 12.76
C ASP A 822 -91.88 18.48 11.81
N GLY A 823 -92.19 18.43 10.52
CA GLY A 823 -91.33 17.87 9.47
C GLY A 823 -91.62 16.42 9.09
N LYS A 824 -92.61 15.75 9.70
CA LYS A 824 -93.07 14.42 9.28
C LYS A 824 -94.60 14.36 9.21
N ASP A 825 -95.12 13.97 8.03
CA ASP A 825 -96.56 13.87 7.80
C ASP A 825 -97.19 12.67 8.54
N ASP A 826 -96.44 11.57 8.67
CA ASP A 826 -96.89 10.36 9.37
C ASP A 826 -96.69 10.46 10.90
N PRO A 827 -97.72 10.11 11.70
CA PRO A 827 -97.62 10.13 13.15
C PRO A 827 -96.66 9.06 13.68
N ILE A 828 -95.86 9.42 14.68
CA ILE A 828 -94.91 8.52 15.34
C ILE A 828 -95.49 8.08 16.68
N GLU A 829 -95.47 6.77 16.93
CA GLU A 829 -95.85 6.23 18.23
C GLU A 829 -94.66 6.18 19.18
N LEU A 830 -94.88 6.63 20.41
CA LEU A 830 -93.83 6.79 21.42
C LEU A 830 -93.98 5.83 22.58
N ILE A 831 -92.84 5.47 23.16
CA ILE A 831 -92.70 4.57 24.29
C ILE A 831 -91.82 5.24 25.34
N ASP A 832 -92.30 5.27 26.59
CA ASP A 832 -91.48 5.62 27.76
C ASP A 832 -90.83 4.34 28.29
N VAL A 833 -89.51 4.23 28.15
CA VAL A 833 -88.73 3.15 28.75
C VAL A 833 -88.23 3.62 30.12
N TYR A 834 -88.79 3.05 31.18
CA TYR A 834 -88.53 3.47 32.55
C TYR A 834 -87.68 2.46 33.35
N GLU A 835 -87.05 1.50 32.67
CA GLU A 835 -86.13 0.52 33.28
C GLU A 835 -84.98 1.19 34.05
N GLY A 836 -84.53 2.38 33.61
CA GLY A 836 -83.49 3.16 34.26
C GLY A 836 -83.96 4.05 35.41
N ASP A 837 -85.26 4.21 35.64
CA ASP A 837 -85.81 5.09 36.69
C ASP A 837 -85.55 4.53 38.10
N SER A 838 -85.83 5.33 39.13
CA SER A 838 -85.72 4.90 40.53
C SER A 838 -86.69 3.74 40.84
N ASP A 839 -86.37 2.90 41.84
CA ASP A 839 -87.23 1.77 42.22
C ASP A 839 -88.68 2.20 42.53
N THR A 840 -88.85 3.37 43.14
CA THR A 840 -90.15 3.94 43.49
C THR A 840 -90.94 4.35 42.25
N GLU A 841 -90.32 5.05 41.29
CA GLU A 841 -90.95 5.45 40.04
C GLU A 841 -91.31 4.24 39.17
N ARG A 842 -90.43 3.24 39.09
CA ARG A 842 -90.70 1.99 38.37
C ARG A 842 -91.93 1.28 38.91
N ALA A 843 -92.01 1.10 40.23
CA ALA A 843 -93.15 0.44 40.86
C ALA A 843 -94.48 1.20 40.65
N LEU A 844 -94.44 2.55 40.70
CA LEU A 844 -95.61 3.39 40.43
C LEU A 844 -96.05 3.31 38.97
N LYS A 845 -95.12 3.37 38.01
CA LYS A 845 -95.41 3.21 36.58
C LYS A 845 -95.93 1.81 36.27
N ASP A 846 -95.36 0.75 36.83
CA ASP A 846 -95.85 -0.63 36.67
C ASP A 846 -97.29 -0.78 37.16
N ARG A 847 -97.62 -0.22 38.33
CA ARG A 847 -98.98 -0.25 38.89
C ARG A 847 -99.99 0.52 38.06
N THR A 848 -99.57 1.62 37.43
CA THR A 848 -100.47 2.52 36.68
C THR A 848 -100.52 2.24 35.18
N LYS A 849 -99.57 1.48 34.63
CA LYS A 849 -99.44 1.19 33.19
C LYS A 849 -100.74 0.72 32.53
N PRO A 850 -101.50 -0.27 33.07
CA PRO A 850 -102.74 -0.71 32.42
C PRO A 850 -103.80 0.40 32.31
N LEU A 851 -103.91 1.24 33.34
CA LEU A 851 -104.82 2.40 33.33
C LEU A 851 -104.32 3.48 32.38
N PHE A 852 -103.02 3.77 32.41
CA PHE A 852 -102.41 4.77 31.55
C PHE A 852 -102.60 4.43 30.07
N GLU A 853 -102.26 3.21 29.65
CA GLU A 853 -102.39 2.77 28.26
C GLU A 853 -103.85 2.68 27.80
N LYS A 854 -104.78 2.35 28.71
CA LYS A 854 -106.22 2.46 28.44
C LYS A 854 -106.64 3.91 28.21
N GLY A 855 -106.14 4.85 29.01
CA GLY A 855 -106.38 6.28 28.82
C GLY A 855 -105.88 6.79 27.47
N ILE A 856 -104.71 6.31 27.03
CA ILE A 856 -104.16 6.61 25.70
C ILE A 856 -105.09 6.08 24.61
N MET A 857 -105.50 4.81 24.68
CA MET A 857 -106.41 4.20 23.71
C MET A 857 -107.72 5.00 23.58
N LEU A 858 -108.35 5.34 24.72
CA LEU A 858 -109.59 6.13 24.75
C LEU A 858 -109.39 7.53 24.15
N CYS A 859 -108.26 8.17 24.42
CA CYS A 859 -107.91 9.48 23.83
C CYS A 859 -107.77 9.36 22.30
N GLN A 860 -107.11 8.31 21.81
CA GLN A 860 -106.92 8.09 20.37
C GLN A 860 -108.24 7.79 19.65
N GLU A 861 -109.18 7.09 20.30
CA GLU A 861 -110.54 6.85 19.81
C GLU A 861 -111.44 8.11 19.83
N GLY A 862 -110.95 9.24 20.36
CA GLY A 862 -111.71 10.48 20.49
C GLY A 862 -112.65 10.51 21.70
N ARG A 863 -112.57 9.52 22.59
CA ARG A 863 -113.36 9.43 23.83
C ARG A 863 -112.72 10.24 24.94
N PHE A 864 -112.59 11.55 24.73
CA PHE A 864 -111.81 12.43 25.60
C PHE A 864 -112.32 12.49 27.06
N PHE A 865 -113.63 12.39 27.28
CA PHE A 865 -114.20 12.35 28.64
C PHE A 865 -113.81 11.07 29.41
N ASP A 866 -113.86 9.91 28.75
CA ASP A 866 -113.45 8.65 29.39
C ASP A 866 -111.93 8.60 29.59
N ALA A 867 -111.18 9.18 28.66
CA ALA A 867 -109.73 9.29 28.74
C ALA A 867 -109.30 10.19 29.92
N ARG A 868 -109.88 11.39 30.08
CA ARG A 868 -109.55 12.29 31.20
C ARG A 868 -109.85 11.65 32.57
N GLU A 869 -110.98 10.96 32.72
CA GLU A 869 -111.31 10.23 33.96
C GLU A 869 -110.29 9.11 34.23
N THR A 870 -109.88 8.38 33.18
CA THR A 870 -108.86 7.34 33.31
C THR A 870 -107.51 7.92 33.73
N PHE A 871 -107.09 9.07 33.18
CA PHE A 871 -105.86 9.74 33.59
C PHE A 871 -105.92 10.31 35.02
N ILE A 872 -107.10 10.75 35.50
CA ILE A 872 -107.28 11.11 36.92
C ILE A 872 -106.96 9.92 37.83
N GLU A 873 -107.41 8.71 37.50
CA GLU A 873 -107.10 7.50 38.28
C GLU A 873 -105.60 7.19 38.30
N VAL A 874 -104.90 7.40 37.18
CA VAL A 874 -103.43 7.32 37.14
C VAL A 874 -102.82 8.37 38.08
N ILE A 875 -103.26 9.62 38.02
CA ILE A 875 -102.72 10.73 38.85
C ILE A 875 -102.99 10.50 40.34
N LYS A 876 -104.10 9.87 40.72
CA LYS A 876 -104.38 9.50 42.12
C LYS A 876 -103.33 8.54 42.68
N ILE A 877 -102.86 7.59 41.87
CA ILE A 877 -101.85 6.59 42.24
C ILE A 877 -100.43 7.16 42.10
N ASN A 878 -100.14 7.84 40.98
CA ASN A 878 -98.86 8.47 40.70
C ASN A 878 -99.04 9.99 40.47
N ARG A 879 -99.03 10.74 41.57
CA ARG A 879 -99.27 12.21 41.56
C ARG A 879 -98.23 13.01 40.78
N PHE A 880 -97.07 12.45 40.52
CA PHE A 880 -95.96 13.12 39.83
C PHE A 880 -95.83 12.73 38.36
N ASP A 881 -96.73 11.89 37.84
CA ASP A 881 -96.72 11.48 36.43
C ASP A 881 -97.04 12.66 35.50
N LYS A 882 -95.99 13.23 34.88
CA LYS A 882 -96.13 14.36 33.96
C LYS A 882 -96.94 13.97 32.71
N ALA A 883 -96.72 12.78 32.15
CA ALA A 883 -97.48 12.31 30.99
C ALA A 883 -98.97 12.24 31.32
N ALA A 884 -99.34 11.67 32.46
CA ALA A 884 -100.75 11.53 32.83
C ALA A 884 -101.44 12.89 33.00
N LYS A 885 -100.74 13.87 33.59
CA LYS A 885 -101.22 15.25 33.70
C LYS A 885 -101.36 15.92 32.34
N LEU A 886 -100.36 15.79 31.47
CA LEU A 886 -100.40 16.32 30.12
C LEU A 886 -101.62 15.78 29.37
N TYR A 887 -101.78 14.46 29.37
CA TYR A 887 -102.91 13.80 28.73
C TYR A 887 -104.26 14.17 29.35
N PHE A 888 -104.34 14.32 30.68
CA PHE A 888 -105.53 14.83 31.35
C PHE A 888 -105.91 16.22 30.83
N TYR A 889 -104.96 17.17 30.81
CA TYR A 889 -105.22 18.54 30.34
C TYR A 889 -105.59 18.58 28.86
N LEU A 890 -104.89 17.82 28.01
CA LEU A 890 -105.19 17.75 26.58
C LEU A 890 -106.58 17.15 26.33
N CYS A 891 -106.94 16.06 27.00
CA CYS A 891 -108.27 15.46 26.87
C CYS A 891 -109.37 16.39 27.40
N ASP A 892 -109.13 17.10 28.51
CA ASP A 892 -110.06 18.09 29.05
C ASP A 892 -110.28 19.26 28.08
N GLU A 893 -109.20 19.73 27.44
CA GLU A 893 -109.26 20.77 26.43
C GLU A 893 -110.01 20.32 25.16
N TYR A 894 -109.70 19.13 24.62
CA TYR A 894 -110.41 18.58 23.46
C TYR A 894 -111.88 18.28 23.76
N TYR A 895 -112.20 17.87 25.00
CA TYR A 895 -113.59 17.69 25.43
C TYR A 895 -114.35 19.03 25.48
N GLN A 896 -113.73 20.11 25.96
CA GLN A 896 -114.37 21.41 26.09
C GLN A 896 -114.46 22.20 24.77
N LYS A 897 -113.40 22.16 23.95
CA LYS A 897 -113.26 22.99 22.74
C LYS A 897 -113.58 22.23 21.44
N GLY A 898 -113.71 20.90 21.49
CA GLY A 898 -113.77 20.04 20.32
C GLY A 898 -112.38 19.72 19.75
N SER A 899 -112.24 18.57 19.09
CA SER A 899 -111.03 18.24 18.31
C SER A 899 -111.06 18.94 16.94
N THR A 900 -109.90 19.03 16.28
CA THR A 900 -109.86 19.50 14.88
C THR A 900 -110.69 18.57 13.99
N GLU A 901 -111.42 19.11 13.01
CA GLU A 901 -112.16 18.30 12.03
C GLU A 901 -111.23 17.23 11.42
N GLY A 902 -111.60 15.94 11.54
CA GLY A 902 -110.77 14.82 11.05
C GLY A 902 -109.78 14.21 12.05
N TRP A 903 -110.09 14.17 13.36
CA TRP A 903 -109.27 13.52 14.39
C TRP A 903 -108.80 12.11 13.98
N ASN A 904 -107.49 11.91 13.91
CA ASN A 904 -106.84 10.69 13.44
C ASN A 904 -106.08 9.94 14.57
N GLY A 905 -106.39 10.23 15.83
CA GLY A 905 -105.77 9.58 16.99
C GLY A 905 -104.32 10.01 17.26
N THR A 906 -103.92 11.18 16.76
CA THR A 906 -102.56 11.72 16.89
C THR A 906 -102.57 13.04 17.66
N LEU A 907 -101.67 13.19 18.62
CA LEU A 907 -101.48 14.46 19.32
C LEU A 907 -100.48 15.36 18.59
N ALA A 908 -100.82 16.65 18.47
CA ALA A 908 -99.84 17.70 18.29
C ALA A 908 -99.36 18.10 19.71
N VAL A 909 -98.09 17.84 20.02
CA VAL A 909 -97.48 18.12 21.34
C VAL A 909 -96.35 19.11 21.19
#